data_AF-A0A672PLK9-F1
#
_entry.id   AF-A0A672PLK9-F1
#
_cell.length_a   1.000
_cell.length_b   1.000
_cell.length_c   1.000
_cell.angle_alpha   90.00
_cell.angle_beta   90.00
_cell.angle_gamma   90.00
#
_symmetry.space_group_name_H-M   'P 1'
#
loop_
_entity.id
_entity.type
_entity.pdbx_description
1 polymer ?
#
loop_
_entity_poly.entity_id
_entity_poly.type
_entity_poly.pdbx_seq_one_letter_code
_entity_poly.pdbx_strand_id
1 'polypeptide(L)'
;MIVSFNRLKRGLFLLGMFFMVSCLVLSEEVGPAEKEVTFSHVYRIDSGCKQGSQVAQLSQDEASEGQLVTMDGENDIVFKHNIHLQLAGCGCADSEDFKALLYRVNGLEEEVTYLKSQCAQGCCRGGSGVDTSCSGHGTYQQDSCSCKCNPGWEGPDCSISSCPDECNDNGRCVNGRCVCYEGYTGHDCSQLTCPNDCKDKGHCVDGKCVCFSGFSGEDCSAATCPNDCIGNGRCVDGQCICDEGFFGIDCSMVLGPKGLRLIKVTDVSLLVEWESVRGAEYYILSYYPKGDEGAIKEVQVENTKNSYLITGLRAGVTYIVQVYAVIRGINSESDEILATTEVSGVEGLKVLGQTEGSIQVDWKNPAIAVDYFKLTHASPDGQGGQENVAMSQEARTKHTIVGLNPGTEYQIGVQAIKSEMEGKPSYATGVTDIDAPTNLATREVTENSANVTWDGVRAEIDGYMLTYTSAEGTSREIKVGADATSHQLTSLKSGVLYKVFHWAYKGSRSSRKSMTETCVFLHLLCCTFYTCMAVIQQCCALTCCTNGFLDIDAPTNLMTKEVTEDSALVTWDKVSIDGSGQEVRVGADILYTVYVWAVKGSRSSRKATTEAETEIDAPKNLKTVDVQTQTSTITWKAPRANIDGYILTYRAEDGSMQTVEKTLTVQENRFALADLAMGKKYIVTLIAYRGTKRSRVVETSFSTVGLAYPFPMDCTQIMRNGNMESGVYTIYVNSNRSRTMQVYCDMTTDGGGWIVFQRRNTGKFDFMRRWREYMKGFGELTDEFWLVRFDLGLGSERTYAVYDNFKLAPSKQKFKLTIGNYKGNAGDAMTYHQGGSFSTVDSDNDIAVGNCALTHQGAWWYKNCHLANLNGRFGDNRHSMGVNWEPWKGHLQSLDFAEIKIRPVGAAGRQKRSLKRRVAVY
;
A
#
# COMPACT_ATOMS: atom_id res chain seq x y z
N MET A 1 -0.45 62.14 -25.46
CA MET A 1 0.33 63.26 -24.92
C MET A 1 1.76 62.74 -24.72
N ILE A 2 2.82 63.31 -25.30
CA ILE A 2 3.40 64.65 -25.02
C ILE A 2 3.87 64.64 -23.55
N VAL A 3 5.16 64.71 -23.19
CA VAL A 3 6.19 65.73 -23.50
C VAL A 3 7.61 65.11 -23.67
N SER A 4 8.53 65.80 -24.35
CA SER A 4 9.96 65.43 -24.53
C SER A 4 10.93 66.15 -23.55
N PHE A 5 12.24 65.97 -23.74
CA PHE A 5 13.40 66.67 -23.12
C PHE A 5 13.93 66.16 -21.76
N ASN A 6 15.21 66.35 -21.38
CA ASN A 6 16.52 66.28 -22.12
C ASN A 6 17.69 66.52 -21.11
N ARG A 7 18.91 66.08 -21.49
CA ARG A 7 20.23 66.69 -21.18
C ARG A 7 20.89 66.60 -19.77
N LEU A 8 22.25 66.57 -19.84
CA LEU A 8 23.28 66.80 -18.79
C LEU A 8 23.46 65.66 -17.74
N LYS A 9 24.66 65.34 -17.19
CA LYS A 9 26.02 65.94 -17.29
C LYS A 9 27.15 64.95 -16.87
N ARG A 10 28.35 65.05 -17.48
CA ARG A 10 29.70 64.56 -17.03
C ARG A 10 29.94 63.03 -16.89
N GLY A 11 31.14 62.49 -17.16
CA GLY A 11 32.28 63.05 -17.91
C GLY A 11 33.68 62.43 -17.65
N LEU A 12 34.61 62.70 -18.61
CA LEU A 12 36.10 62.73 -18.53
C LEU A 12 36.96 61.44 -18.55
N PHE A 13 37.92 61.45 -19.50
CA PHE A 13 39.31 60.92 -19.50
C PHE A 13 39.59 59.39 -19.45
N LEU A 14 40.66 58.83 -20.06
CA LEU A 14 41.66 59.29 -21.07
C LEU A 14 41.76 58.15 -22.15
N LEU A 15 41.79 58.37 -23.48
CA LEU A 15 42.89 58.87 -24.36
C LEU A 15 44.11 57.92 -24.45
N GLY A 16 44.66 57.55 -25.62
CA GLY A 16 44.37 57.80 -27.06
C GLY A 16 45.02 56.68 -27.93
N MET A 17 44.87 56.51 -29.27
CA MET A 17 44.65 57.44 -30.42
C MET A 17 45.75 58.51 -30.55
N PHE A 18 46.33 58.89 -31.71
CA PHE A 18 45.96 58.92 -33.15
C PHE A 18 47.26 58.87 -34.02
N PHE A 19 47.36 58.61 -35.35
CA PHE A 19 46.49 58.05 -36.43
C PHE A 19 47.39 57.66 -37.67
N MET A 20 46.80 57.37 -38.85
CA MET A 20 47.48 57.16 -40.15
C MET A 20 48.10 58.44 -40.77
N VAL A 21 48.97 58.30 -41.79
CA VAL A 21 48.97 59.08 -43.08
C VAL A 21 49.97 58.50 -44.10
N SER A 22 49.85 58.89 -45.39
CA SER A 22 50.54 58.32 -46.58
C SER A 22 51.69 59.17 -47.15
N CYS A 23 52.40 58.61 -48.15
CA CYS A 23 53.23 59.24 -49.21
C CYS A 23 54.76 59.47 -48.99
N LEU A 24 55.56 58.95 -49.95
CA LEU A 24 56.58 59.61 -50.83
C LEU A 24 57.66 60.54 -50.18
N VAL A 25 58.97 60.54 -50.54
CA VAL A 25 59.79 59.76 -51.50
C VAL A 25 61.33 60.02 -51.28
N LEU A 26 62.24 59.19 -51.85
CA LEU A 26 63.73 59.32 -51.90
C LEU A 26 64.49 59.18 -50.54
N SER A 27 65.76 58.76 -50.45
CA SER A 27 66.86 58.55 -51.44
C SER A 27 67.64 57.21 -51.27
N GLU A 28 68.70 57.03 -52.08
CA GLU A 28 69.70 55.94 -52.20
C GLU A 28 70.35 55.44 -50.88
N GLU A 29 70.88 54.21 -50.75
CA GLU A 29 72.15 53.74 -51.37
C GLU A 29 72.30 52.21 -51.61
N VAL A 30 73.19 51.88 -52.57
CA VAL A 30 74.04 50.67 -52.75
C VAL A 30 73.50 49.27 -52.40
N GLY A 31 73.43 48.39 -53.42
CA GLY A 31 73.28 46.94 -53.27
C GLY A 31 74.49 46.15 -53.84
N PRO A 32 74.81 44.95 -53.30
CA PRO A 32 75.80 44.04 -53.89
C PRO A 32 75.19 42.73 -54.46
N ALA A 33 75.80 42.27 -55.56
CA ALA A 33 75.87 40.90 -56.11
C ALA A 33 74.77 39.86 -55.81
N GLU A 34 74.23 39.30 -56.90
CA GLU A 34 73.51 38.01 -56.89
C GLU A 34 74.43 36.86 -56.40
N LYS A 35 73.85 35.89 -55.70
CA LYS A 35 74.43 34.56 -55.48
C LYS A 35 73.37 33.51 -55.85
N GLU A 36 73.71 32.59 -56.73
CA GLU A 36 72.91 31.38 -56.96
C GLU A 36 72.88 30.48 -55.71
N VAL A 37 71.84 29.66 -55.60
CA VAL A 37 71.68 28.64 -54.56
C VAL A 37 71.39 27.32 -55.24
N THR A 38 72.26 26.33 -55.05
CA THR A 38 72.02 24.96 -55.51
C THR A 38 71.14 24.19 -54.53
N PHE A 39 70.17 23.46 -55.08
CA PHE A 39 69.36 22.48 -54.36
C PHE A 39 69.79 21.09 -54.78
N SER A 40 70.17 20.24 -53.81
CA SER A 40 70.57 18.86 -54.08
C SER A 40 69.84 17.87 -53.16
N HIS A 41 69.31 16.81 -53.78
CA HIS A 41 68.57 15.75 -53.11
C HIS A 41 69.39 14.47 -53.15
N VAL A 42 69.63 13.87 -51.98
CA VAL A 42 70.41 12.63 -51.86
C VAL A 42 69.52 11.56 -51.21
N TYR A 43 69.17 10.55 -52.01
CA TYR A 43 68.39 9.39 -51.59
C TYR A 43 69.31 8.23 -51.23
N ARG A 44 69.04 7.57 -50.10
CA ARG A 44 69.72 6.33 -49.70
C ARG A 44 68.66 5.25 -49.45
N ILE A 45 68.78 4.13 -50.18
CA ILE A 45 67.84 3.02 -50.15
C ILE A 45 68.59 1.75 -49.70
N ASP A 46 68.61 1.46 -48.41
CA ASP A 46 69.20 0.23 -47.86
C ASP A 46 68.16 -0.91 -47.86
N SER A 47 68.36 -1.93 -48.71
CA SER A 47 67.43 -3.06 -48.91
C SER A 47 67.77 -4.28 -48.03
N GLY A 48 67.17 -4.36 -46.84
CA GLY A 48 67.46 -5.38 -45.82
C GLY A 48 66.75 -6.74 -45.99
N CYS A 49 67.03 -7.51 -47.04
CA CYS A 49 66.50 -8.88 -47.16
C CYS A 49 67.31 -9.91 -46.34
N LYS A 50 66.67 -10.53 -45.33
CA LYS A 50 67.13 -11.79 -44.69
C LYS A 50 65.95 -12.73 -44.43
N GLN A 51 66.20 -14.03 -44.54
CA GLN A 51 65.21 -15.10 -44.33
C GLN A 51 65.14 -15.51 -42.85
N GLY A 52 63.96 -15.82 -42.30
CA GLY A 52 63.85 -16.48 -41.00
C GLY A 52 62.53 -16.31 -40.23
N SER A 53 61.67 -17.32 -40.31
CA SER A 53 60.69 -17.83 -39.34
C SER A 53 60.29 -17.04 -38.06
N GLN A 54 58.96 -17.01 -37.82
CA GLN A 54 58.22 -17.00 -36.53
C GLN A 54 58.15 -15.75 -35.60
N VAL A 55 56.88 -15.41 -35.28
CA VAL A 55 56.29 -15.06 -33.96
C VAL A 55 56.87 -13.91 -33.12
N ALA A 56 56.05 -12.88 -32.90
CA ALA A 56 55.84 -12.18 -31.61
C ALA A 56 54.54 -11.34 -31.63
N GLN A 57 54.09 -10.87 -30.45
CA GLN A 57 52.91 -10.01 -30.25
C GLN A 57 53.32 -8.65 -29.64
N LEU A 58 52.45 -7.62 -29.78
CA LEU A 58 52.35 -6.43 -28.88
C LEU A 58 53.59 -5.49 -28.88
N SER A 59 53.53 -4.21 -28.48
CA SER A 59 52.42 -3.30 -28.11
C SER A 59 52.87 -1.82 -28.22
N GLN A 60 51.89 -0.91 -28.34
CA GLN A 60 51.85 0.48 -27.85
C GLN A 60 53.12 1.37 -27.72
N ASP A 61 52.98 2.55 -28.34
CA ASP A 61 53.19 3.90 -27.77
C ASP A 61 54.53 4.65 -27.80
N GLU A 62 54.33 5.98 -27.83
CA GLU A 62 55.22 7.13 -27.64
C GLU A 62 56.23 7.52 -28.74
N ALA A 63 56.55 8.82 -28.74
CA ALA A 63 57.26 9.56 -29.77
C ALA A 63 58.40 10.38 -29.17
N SER A 64 59.32 10.87 -30.00
CA SER A 64 60.29 11.90 -29.61
C SER A 64 60.63 12.85 -30.76
N GLU A 65 61.11 14.03 -30.40
CA GLU A 65 61.30 15.15 -31.33
C GLU A 65 62.69 15.15 -31.99
N GLY A 66 62.70 15.53 -33.27
CA GLY A 66 63.53 16.60 -33.83
C GLY A 66 65.06 16.60 -33.65
N GLN A 67 65.76 16.90 -34.75
CA GLN A 67 66.96 17.72 -34.65
C GLN A 67 67.14 18.64 -35.87
N LEU A 68 67.45 19.91 -35.60
CA LEU A 68 67.85 20.91 -36.58
C LEU A 68 69.24 21.38 -36.17
N VAL A 69 70.23 21.21 -37.06
CA VAL A 69 71.64 21.51 -36.79
C VAL A 69 72.21 22.27 -37.99
N THR A 70 72.95 23.34 -37.72
CA THR A 70 73.61 24.21 -38.70
C THR A 70 75.13 24.25 -38.44
N MET A 71 75.86 24.94 -39.33
CA MET A 71 77.32 25.15 -39.33
C MET A 71 78.11 23.94 -39.87
N ASP A 72 79.04 24.05 -40.82
CA ASP A 72 79.66 25.23 -41.48
C ASP A 72 79.80 25.06 -43.01
N GLY A 73 79.91 26.18 -43.74
CA GLY A 73 80.24 26.23 -45.18
C GLY A 73 79.12 26.78 -46.09
N GLU A 74 79.45 27.73 -46.96
CA GLU A 74 78.47 28.50 -47.74
C GLU A 74 77.73 27.70 -48.85
N ASN A 75 76.43 28.00 -49.00
CA ASN A 75 75.62 27.92 -50.24
C ASN A 75 75.11 26.56 -50.81
N ASP A 76 75.04 25.47 -50.04
CA ASP A 76 74.23 24.28 -50.42
C ASP A 76 73.15 23.96 -49.36
N ILE A 77 71.93 23.65 -49.80
CA ILE A 77 70.85 23.09 -48.96
C ILE A 77 70.60 21.63 -49.36
N VAL A 78 71.00 20.69 -48.50
CA VAL A 78 70.92 19.24 -48.77
C VAL A 78 69.79 18.58 -47.98
N PHE A 79 68.70 18.21 -48.66
CA PHE A 79 67.59 17.49 -48.04
C PHE A 79 67.82 15.96 -48.08
N LYS A 80 68.35 15.40 -46.99
CA LYS A 80 68.50 13.94 -46.82
C LYS A 80 67.17 13.30 -46.40
N HIS A 81 66.69 12.37 -47.22
CA HIS A 81 65.49 11.58 -46.96
C HIS A 81 65.86 10.11 -46.79
N ASN A 82 65.77 9.58 -45.56
CA ASN A 82 65.84 8.14 -45.30
C ASN A 82 64.42 7.56 -45.39
N ILE A 83 64.18 6.67 -46.35
CA ILE A 83 62.87 6.04 -46.59
C ILE A 83 63.02 4.53 -46.38
N HIS A 84 62.41 3.99 -45.33
CA HIS A 84 62.27 2.55 -45.13
C HIS A 84 60.97 2.05 -45.73
N LEU A 85 61.07 1.24 -46.78
CA LEU A 85 59.94 0.55 -47.41
C LEU A 85 59.81 -0.87 -46.83
N GLN A 86 58.72 -1.17 -46.12
CA GLN A 86 58.32 -2.54 -45.88
C GLN A 86 57.50 -3.05 -47.07
N LEU A 87 58.09 -3.98 -47.84
CA LEU A 87 57.45 -4.61 -49.00
C LEU A 87 57.15 -6.08 -48.70
N ALA A 88 55.86 -6.44 -48.73
CA ALA A 88 55.40 -7.81 -48.58
C ALA A 88 55.38 -8.51 -49.95
N GLY A 89 56.47 -9.22 -50.29
CA GLY A 89 56.59 -10.04 -51.50
C GLY A 89 57.37 -9.37 -52.62
N CYS A 90 58.64 -9.77 -52.79
CA CYS A 90 59.49 -9.26 -53.87
C CYS A 90 59.25 -10.04 -55.18
N GLY A 91 58.87 -9.33 -56.25
CA GLY A 91 58.62 -9.90 -57.59
C GLY A 91 58.82 -8.89 -58.73
N CYS A 92 59.70 -7.91 -58.55
CA CYS A 92 59.77 -6.71 -59.39
C CYS A 92 60.75 -6.84 -60.56
N ALA A 93 60.30 -7.44 -61.65
CA ALA A 93 60.86 -7.27 -63.00
C ALA A 93 59.79 -6.80 -64.01
N ASP A 94 58.55 -7.28 -63.84
CA ASP A 94 57.45 -7.08 -64.80
C ASP A 94 56.29 -6.20 -64.28
N SER A 95 56.51 -5.38 -63.24
CA SER A 95 55.54 -4.35 -62.83
C SER A 95 55.51 -3.20 -63.83
N GLU A 96 54.32 -2.90 -64.36
CA GLU A 96 54.10 -1.75 -65.24
C GLU A 96 54.35 -0.42 -64.51
N ASP A 97 54.04 -0.33 -63.21
CA ASP A 97 54.25 0.87 -62.39
C ASP A 97 55.73 1.27 -62.32
N PHE A 98 56.63 0.28 -62.26
CA PHE A 98 58.07 0.52 -62.27
C PHE A 98 58.57 0.99 -63.64
N LYS A 99 58.00 0.47 -64.74
CA LYS A 99 58.31 0.94 -66.10
C LYS A 99 57.79 2.36 -66.33
N ALA A 100 56.59 2.67 -65.85
CA ALA A 100 55.99 4.01 -65.91
C ALA A 100 56.81 5.05 -65.12
N LEU A 101 57.38 4.66 -63.97
CA LEU A 101 58.31 5.51 -63.22
C LEU A 101 59.62 5.75 -63.99
N LEU A 102 60.22 4.72 -64.57
CA LEU A 102 61.46 4.84 -65.34
C LEU A 102 61.29 5.73 -66.59
N TYR A 103 60.17 5.61 -67.29
CA TYR A 103 59.86 6.43 -68.47
C TYR A 103 59.70 7.92 -68.11
N ARG A 104 59.12 8.21 -66.95
CA ARG A 104 58.93 9.59 -66.43
C ARG A 104 60.23 10.24 -65.96
N VAL A 105 61.21 9.47 -65.49
CA VAL A 105 62.53 10.00 -65.10
C VAL A 105 63.34 10.42 -66.32
N ASN A 106 63.39 9.59 -67.37
CA ASN A 106 64.16 9.91 -68.58
C ASN A 106 63.62 11.15 -69.32
N GLY A 107 62.30 11.33 -69.38
CA GLY A 107 61.69 12.50 -70.03
C GLY A 107 62.09 13.84 -69.38
N LEU A 108 62.30 13.84 -68.06
CA LEU A 108 62.71 15.04 -67.32
C LEU A 108 64.18 15.45 -67.60
N GLU A 109 65.06 14.53 -68.00
CA GLU A 109 66.42 14.90 -68.44
C GLU A 109 66.42 15.58 -69.82
N GLU A 110 65.50 15.21 -70.72
CA GLU A 110 65.36 15.85 -72.03
C GLU A 110 64.71 17.24 -71.93
N GLU A 111 63.68 17.43 -71.10
CA GLU A 111 63.06 18.76 -70.88
C GLU A 111 64.03 19.76 -70.22
N VAL A 112 64.82 19.33 -69.23
CA VAL A 112 65.86 20.16 -68.62
C VAL A 112 66.95 20.54 -69.65
N THR A 113 67.25 19.66 -70.60
CA THR A 113 68.18 19.94 -71.70
C THR A 113 67.58 20.92 -72.71
N TYR A 114 66.28 20.82 -73.02
CA TYR A 114 65.56 21.75 -73.90
C TYR A 114 65.50 23.17 -73.31
N LEU A 115 65.12 23.32 -72.04
CA LEU A 115 65.09 24.61 -71.33
C LEU A 115 66.46 25.30 -71.32
N LYS A 116 67.54 24.53 -71.19
CA LYS A 116 68.93 25.04 -71.22
C LYS A 116 69.35 25.60 -72.59
N SER A 117 68.57 25.35 -73.65
CA SER A 117 68.81 25.89 -75.00
C SER A 117 68.07 27.20 -75.31
N GLN A 118 67.04 27.56 -74.53
CA GLN A 118 66.13 28.69 -74.85
C GLN A 118 66.45 29.97 -74.06
N CYS A 119 67.11 29.88 -72.90
CA CYS A 119 67.41 31.04 -72.04
C CYS A 119 68.76 31.71 -72.35
N ALA A 120 69.01 32.07 -73.61
CA ALA A 120 70.17 32.87 -74.01
C ALA A 120 69.77 34.03 -74.94
N GLN A 121 69.61 35.22 -74.35
CA GLN A 121 69.15 36.49 -74.95
C GLN A 121 67.63 36.54 -75.21
N GLY A 122 66.97 37.56 -74.63
CA GLY A 122 65.51 37.58 -74.48
C GLY A 122 64.72 38.02 -75.72
N CYS A 123 63.56 37.38 -75.92
CA CYS A 123 62.42 37.79 -76.74
C CYS A 123 62.78 38.40 -78.11
N CYS A 124 63.26 37.54 -79.02
CA CYS A 124 63.61 37.92 -80.39
C CYS A 124 62.45 38.59 -81.16
N ARG A 125 62.71 39.79 -81.69
CA ARG A 125 61.83 40.48 -82.63
C ARG A 125 61.64 39.67 -83.92
N GLY A 126 60.39 39.51 -84.36
CA GLY A 126 60.09 39.35 -85.79
C GLY A 126 60.29 37.96 -86.40
N GLY A 127 60.06 36.87 -85.65
CA GLY A 127 59.82 35.55 -86.23
C GLY A 127 58.32 35.31 -86.47
N SER A 128 57.92 34.96 -87.68
CA SER A 128 56.50 34.72 -88.01
C SER A 128 56.06 33.33 -87.57
N GLY A 129 55.32 33.19 -86.46
CA GLY A 129 54.85 31.88 -86.00
C GLY A 129 54.14 31.76 -84.65
N VAL A 130 53.92 32.85 -83.90
CA VAL A 130 53.21 32.82 -82.59
C VAL A 130 51.81 33.42 -82.76
N ASP A 131 50.75 32.70 -82.38
CA ASP A 131 49.42 33.29 -82.29
C ASP A 131 49.31 34.20 -81.06
N THR A 132 49.06 35.47 -81.30
CA THR A 132 48.79 36.46 -80.25
C THR A 132 47.29 36.66 -79.99
N SER A 133 46.42 35.93 -80.69
CA SER A 133 44.96 35.95 -80.46
C SER A 133 44.51 35.07 -79.29
N CYS A 134 45.35 34.13 -78.84
CA CYS A 134 45.02 33.14 -77.81
C CYS A 134 43.72 32.39 -78.15
N SER A 135 43.62 31.93 -79.41
CA SER A 135 42.43 31.27 -79.97
C SER A 135 41.12 32.06 -79.87
N GLY A 136 41.18 33.37 -79.55
CA GLY A 136 40.00 34.18 -79.19
C GLY A 136 39.43 33.90 -77.79
N HIS A 137 40.09 33.06 -76.99
CA HIS A 137 39.62 32.58 -75.69
C HIS A 137 40.56 32.91 -74.51
N GLY A 138 41.58 33.73 -74.73
CA GLY A 138 42.43 34.31 -73.68
C GLY A 138 42.90 35.74 -73.98
N THR A 139 43.79 36.26 -73.14
CA THR A 139 44.52 37.52 -73.35
C THR A 139 46.02 37.24 -73.34
N TYR A 140 46.73 37.64 -74.39
CA TYR A 140 48.19 37.45 -74.49
C TYR A 140 48.93 38.40 -73.53
N GLN A 141 49.84 37.85 -72.73
CA GLN A 141 50.70 38.60 -71.81
C GLN A 141 52.09 38.80 -72.44
N GLN A 142 52.41 40.06 -72.75
CA GLN A 142 53.67 40.40 -73.44
C GLN A 142 54.91 40.18 -72.57
N ASP A 143 54.78 40.33 -71.24
CA ASP A 143 55.89 40.24 -70.28
C ASP A 143 56.34 38.78 -70.03
N SER A 144 55.43 37.81 -70.23
CA SER A 144 55.67 36.37 -70.03
C SER A 144 55.63 35.56 -71.33
N CYS A 145 55.30 36.19 -72.46
CA CYS A 145 55.10 35.57 -73.78
C CYS A 145 54.14 34.36 -73.75
N SER A 146 53.04 34.48 -73.00
CA SER A 146 52.07 33.40 -72.78
C SER A 146 50.62 33.90 -72.81
N CYS A 147 49.68 33.01 -73.15
CA CYS A 147 48.26 33.31 -73.11
C CYS A 147 47.67 33.08 -71.71
N LYS A 148 46.95 34.08 -71.19
CA LYS A 148 46.12 33.93 -70.00
C LYS A 148 44.68 33.64 -70.41
N CYS A 149 44.24 32.41 -70.21
CA CYS A 149 42.93 31.94 -70.68
C CYS A 149 41.76 32.47 -69.85
N ASN A 150 40.60 32.56 -70.48
CA ASN A 150 39.33 32.80 -69.80
C ASN A 150 38.87 31.52 -69.08
N PRO A 151 38.04 31.62 -68.02
CA PRO A 151 37.51 30.43 -67.31
C PRO A 151 36.82 29.45 -68.27
N GLY A 152 37.14 28.16 -68.13
CA GLY A 152 36.70 27.09 -69.05
C GLY A 152 37.61 26.85 -70.25
N TRP A 153 38.78 27.51 -70.32
CA TRP A 153 39.79 27.31 -71.37
C TRP A 153 41.19 27.19 -70.79
N GLU A 154 42.03 26.37 -71.43
CA GLU A 154 43.39 26.03 -71.01
C GLU A 154 44.30 25.70 -72.21
N GLY A 155 45.54 25.29 -71.95
CA GLY A 155 46.58 25.11 -72.96
C GLY A 155 47.37 26.40 -73.27
N PRO A 156 48.50 26.30 -73.97
CA PRO A 156 49.45 27.40 -74.16
C PRO A 156 48.91 28.56 -75.03
N ASP A 157 47.90 28.28 -75.85
CA ASP A 157 47.21 29.19 -76.77
C ASP A 157 45.70 29.31 -76.48
N CYS A 158 45.25 28.79 -75.34
CA CYS A 158 43.84 28.72 -74.94
C CYS A 158 42.90 27.99 -75.91
N SER A 159 43.41 27.05 -76.71
CA SER A 159 42.62 26.25 -77.65
C SER A 159 41.84 25.09 -77.01
N ILE A 160 42.18 24.69 -75.77
CA ILE A 160 41.61 23.51 -75.10
C ILE A 160 40.46 23.95 -74.19
N SER A 161 39.28 23.33 -74.32
CA SER A 161 38.12 23.61 -73.45
C SER A 161 38.18 22.78 -72.17
N SER A 162 38.40 23.44 -71.03
CA SER A 162 38.43 22.81 -69.70
C SER A 162 37.01 22.59 -69.19
N CYS A 163 36.56 21.34 -69.13
CA CYS A 163 35.31 20.93 -68.48
C CYS A 163 35.60 20.33 -67.10
N PRO A 164 34.73 20.52 -66.09
CA PRO A 164 34.92 19.95 -64.75
C PRO A 164 35.18 18.45 -64.78
N ASP A 165 36.37 18.05 -64.34
CA ASP A 165 36.85 16.67 -64.22
C ASP A 165 36.59 15.79 -65.47
N GLU A 166 36.76 16.37 -66.67
CA GLU A 166 36.46 15.75 -67.98
C GLU A 166 35.04 15.17 -68.10
N CYS A 167 34.10 15.65 -67.28
CA CYS A 167 32.76 15.09 -67.10
C CYS A 167 32.74 13.64 -66.57
N ASN A 168 33.80 13.23 -65.87
CA ASN A 168 34.02 11.90 -65.27
C ASN A 168 33.73 10.74 -66.24
N ASP A 169 34.01 10.89 -67.55
CA ASP A 169 33.59 10.01 -68.66
C ASP A 169 32.05 9.79 -68.81
N ASN A 170 31.24 10.30 -67.88
CA ASN A 170 29.80 10.06 -67.76
C ASN A 170 28.94 11.19 -68.39
N GLY A 171 29.56 12.04 -69.21
CA GLY A 171 28.88 13.05 -69.98
C GLY A 171 29.69 13.54 -71.18
N ARG A 172 29.11 14.48 -71.92
CA ARG A 172 29.77 15.19 -73.02
C ARG A 172 30.07 16.63 -72.61
N CYS A 173 31.34 17.03 -72.71
CA CYS A 173 31.72 18.44 -72.62
C CYS A 173 31.13 19.24 -73.79
N VAL A 174 30.38 20.31 -73.48
CA VAL A 174 29.80 21.24 -74.46
C VAL A 174 29.98 22.67 -73.93
N ASN A 175 30.83 23.46 -74.58
CA ASN A 175 31.09 24.88 -74.25
C ASN A 175 31.47 25.11 -72.77
N GLY A 176 32.37 24.29 -72.21
CA GLY A 176 32.82 24.41 -70.81
C GLY A 176 31.79 23.95 -69.76
N ARG A 177 30.75 23.21 -70.17
CA ARG A 177 29.78 22.57 -69.28
C ARG A 177 29.59 21.10 -69.67
N CYS A 178 29.46 20.24 -68.67
CA CYS A 178 29.12 18.85 -68.87
C CYS A 178 27.62 18.66 -69.14
N VAL A 179 27.30 17.85 -70.14
CA VAL A 179 25.94 17.36 -70.45
C VAL A 179 25.95 15.86 -70.21
N CYS A 180 25.38 15.43 -69.08
CA CYS A 180 25.48 14.05 -68.61
C CYS A 180 24.71 13.06 -69.47
N TYR A 181 25.19 11.82 -69.51
CA TYR A 181 24.47 10.71 -70.13
C TYR A 181 23.30 10.25 -69.24
N GLU A 182 22.37 9.50 -69.83
CA GLU A 182 21.22 8.94 -69.11
C GLU A 182 21.70 8.05 -67.96
N GLY A 183 21.21 8.32 -66.75
CA GLY A 183 21.72 7.72 -65.51
C GLY A 183 22.64 8.63 -64.68
N TYR A 184 23.05 9.81 -65.18
CA TYR A 184 24.03 10.69 -64.52
C TYR A 184 23.60 12.16 -64.43
N THR A 185 24.11 12.87 -63.43
CA THR A 185 23.83 14.27 -63.09
C THR A 185 25.01 14.91 -62.30
N GLY A 186 24.88 16.17 -61.92
CA GLY A 186 25.96 16.98 -61.34
C GLY A 186 26.58 17.95 -62.35
N HIS A 187 27.53 18.79 -61.89
CA HIS A 187 28.21 19.78 -62.76
C HIS A 187 29.32 19.21 -63.65
N ASP A 188 29.69 17.97 -63.33
CA ASP A 188 30.84 17.15 -63.71
C ASP A 188 30.42 15.71 -64.02
N CYS A 189 29.12 15.41 -63.94
CA CYS A 189 28.51 14.09 -64.19
C CYS A 189 28.96 12.93 -63.28
N SER A 190 29.58 13.20 -62.12
CA SER A 190 29.99 12.17 -61.15
C SER A 190 28.82 11.52 -60.38
N GLN A 191 27.61 12.09 -60.42
CA GLN A 191 26.50 11.66 -59.58
C GLN A 191 25.52 10.79 -60.37
N LEU A 192 25.20 9.60 -59.88
CA LEU A 192 24.16 8.74 -60.47
C LEU A 192 22.76 9.27 -60.16
N THR A 193 21.88 9.36 -61.16
CA THR A 193 20.46 9.71 -60.96
C THR A 193 19.68 8.53 -60.39
N CYS A 194 18.97 8.73 -59.29
CA CYS A 194 18.12 7.70 -58.70
C CYS A 194 16.72 7.60 -59.34
N PRO A 195 16.05 6.43 -59.25
CA PRO A 195 14.68 6.23 -59.73
C PRO A 195 13.71 7.30 -59.21
N ASN A 196 13.08 8.04 -60.13
CA ASN A 196 12.16 9.14 -59.85
C ASN A 196 12.62 10.16 -58.77
N ASP A 197 13.94 10.38 -58.66
CA ASP A 197 14.57 11.22 -57.62
C ASP A 197 14.11 10.87 -56.19
N CYS A 198 13.89 9.57 -55.94
CA CYS A 198 13.40 9.02 -54.67
C CYS A 198 12.10 9.66 -54.14
N LYS A 199 11.32 10.31 -55.02
CA LYS A 199 10.05 11.00 -54.70
C LYS A 199 10.15 11.98 -53.52
N ASP A 200 11.30 12.64 -53.34
CA ASP A 200 11.62 13.49 -52.18
C ASP A 200 11.54 12.78 -50.81
N LYS A 201 11.57 11.43 -50.81
CA LYS A 201 11.30 10.53 -49.66
C LYS A 201 12.47 9.61 -49.32
N GLY A 202 13.65 9.87 -49.86
CA GLY A 202 14.88 9.13 -49.55
C GLY A 202 16.12 9.92 -49.92
N HIS A 203 17.28 9.40 -49.53
CA HIS A 203 18.57 9.85 -50.05
C HIS A 203 18.95 9.01 -51.28
N CYS A 204 19.43 9.66 -52.34
CA CYS A 204 20.07 8.96 -53.44
C CYS A 204 21.50 8.57 -53.04
N VAL A 205 21.84 7.28 -53.12
CA VAL A 205 23.17 6.73 -52.82
C VAL A 205 23.51 5.69 -53.88
N ASP A 206 24.61 5.89 -54.61
CA ASP A 206 25.10 4.99 -55.68
C ASP A 206 24.01 4.56 -56.69
N GLY A 207 23.16 5.51 -57.10
CA GLY A 207 22.05 5.29 -58.04
C GLY A 207 20.84 4.54 -57.45
N LYS A 208 20.80 4.32 -56.13
CA LYS A 208 19.70 3.66 -55.43
C LYS A 208 19.09 4.56 -54.35
N CYS A 209 17.79 4.43 -54.15
CA CYS A 209 17.08 5.18 -53.12
C CYS A 209 17.19 4.50 -51.75
N VAL A 210 17.72 5.24 -50.77
CA VAL A 210 17.72 4.88 -49.34
C VAL A 210 16.57 5.65 -48.67
N CYS A 211 15.43 4.98 -48.50
CA CYS A 211 14.19 5.63 -48.08
C CYS A 211 14.22 6.15 -46.63
N PHE A 212 13.54 7.26 -46.40
CA PHE A 212 13.27 7.77 -45.06
C PHE A 212 12.31 6.84 -44.30
N SER A 213 12.36 6.91 -42.96
CA SER A 213 11.43 6.16 -42.10
C SER A 213 9.98 6.45 -42.47
N GLY A 214 9.18 5.40 -42.70
CA GLY A 214 7.82 5.50 -43.22
C GLY A 214 7.68 5.30 -44.74
N PHE A 215 8.76 5.05 -45.49
CA PHE A 215 8.71 4.79 -46.94
C PHE A 215 9.56 3.58 -47.39
N SER A 216 9.22 3.01 -48.55
CA SER A 216 9.93 1.89 -49.21
C SER A 216 9.62 1.83 -50.73
N GLY A 217 10.18 0.82 -51.41
CA GLY A 217 10.14 0.69 -52.87
C GLY A 217 11.36 1.31 -53.54
N GLU A 218 11.58 1.00 -54.82
CA GLU A 218 12.80 1.39 -55.57
C GLU A 218 12.96 2.91 -55.71
N ASP A 219 11.86 3.67 -55.62
CA ASP A 219 11.82 5.14 -55.65
C ASP A 219 11.21 5.77 -54.37
N CYS A 220 11.10 5.01 -53.28
CA CYS A 220 10.46 5.43 -52.02
C CYS A 220 9.00 5.92 -52.15
N SER A 221 8.29 5.58 -53.24
CA SER A 221 6.90 5.99 -53.42
C SER A 221 5.93 5.34 -52.42
N ALA A 222 6.16 4.08 -52.06
CA ALA A 222 5.29 3.31 -51.16
C ALA A 222 5.48 3.75 -49.70
N ALA A 223 4.39 4.00 -48.98
CA ALA A 223 4.43 4.24 -47.54
C ALA A 223 4.48 2.93 -46.76
N THR A 224 5.40 2.78 -45.82
CA THR A 224 5.46 1.62 -44.91
C THR A 224 4.56 1.84 -43.70
N CYS A 225 3.70 0.86 -43.43
CA CYS A 225 2.85 0.90 -42.25
C CYS A 225 3.61 0.47 -40.98
N PRO A 226 3.24 1.01 -39.79
CA PRO A 226 3.80 0.58 -38.51
C PRO A 226 3.74 -0.94 -38.34
N ASN A 227 4.91 -1.56 -38.13
CA ASN A 227 5.11 -3.00 -37.91
C ASN A 227 4.41 -3.92 -38.96
N ASP A 228 4.21 -3.45 -40.19
CA ASP A 228 3.41 -4.12 -41.24
C ASP A 228 2.04 -4.61 -40.75
N CYS A 229 1.41 -3.81 -39.87
CA CYS A 229 0.13 -4.10 -39.23
C CYS A 229 0.05 -5.43 -38.46
N ILE A 230 1.21 -6.01 -38.08
CA ILE A 230 1.35 -7.27 -37.34
C ILE A 230 0.65 -8.47 -38.05
N GLY A 231 0.30 -8.34 -39.33
CA GLY A 231 -0.55 -9.30 -40.05
C GLY A 231 -2.01 -9.35 -39.58
N ASN A 232 -2.45 -8.40 -38.76
CA ASN A 232 -3.82 -8.27 -38.23
C ASN A 232 -4.59 -7.08 -38.87
N GLY A 233 -4.19 -6.69 -40.07
CA GLY A 233 -4.82 -5.66 -40.86
C GLY A 233 -4.14 -5.48 -42.21
N ARG A 234 -4.64 -4.53 -42.99
CA ARG A 234 -4.11 -4.17 -44.30
C ARG A 234 -3.47 -2.78 -44.26
N CYS A 235 -2.24 -2.68 -44.77
CA CYS A 235 -1.62 -1.39 -45.02
C CYS A 235 -2.31 -0.64 -46.18
N VAL A 236 -2.72 0.61 -45.94
CA VAL A 236 -3.30 1.53 -46.94
C VAL A 236 -2.70 2.92 -46.68
N ASP A 237 -1.98 3.48 -47.65
CA ASP A 237 -1.39 4.82 -47.61
C ASP A 237 -0.59 5.14 -46.32
N GLY A 238 0.12 4.14 -45.78
CA GLY A 238 0.93 4.26 -44.55
C GLY A 238 0.13 4.10 -43.25
N GLN A 239 -1.17 3.83 -43.31
CA GLN A 239 -2.04 3.56 -42.17
C GLN A 239 -2.52 2.10 -42.16
N CYS A 240 -2.61 1.52 -40.97
CA CYS A 240 -3.15 0.17 -40.80
C CYS A 240 -4.68 0.18 -40.67
N ILE A 241 -5.36 -0.49 -41.61
CA ILE A 241 -6.79 -0.77 -41.55
C ILE A 241 -6.97 -2.17 -40.95
N CYS A 242 -7.37 -2.23 -39.68
CA CYS A 242 -7.37 -3.48 -38.91
C CYS A 242 -8.50 -4.46 -39.27
N ASP A 243 -8.22 -5.75 -39.11
CA ASP A 243 -9.19 -6.83 -39.22
C ASP A 243 -10.26 -6.76 -38.11
N GLU A 244 -11.41 -7.40 -38.31
CA GLU A 244 -12.49 -7.39 -37.32
C GLU A 244 -12.05 -7.96 -35.97
N GLY A 245 -12.13 -7.13 -34.92
CA GLY A 245 -11.66 -7.46 -33.57
C GLY A 245 -10.36 -6.76 -33.17
N PHE A 246 -9.58 -6.24 -34.13
CA PHE A 246 -8.31 -5.58 -33.89
C PHE A 246 -8.40 -4.05 -33.94
N PHE A 247 -7.49 -3.37 -33.24
CA PHE A 247 -7.33 -1.91 -33.28
C PHE A 247 -5.89 -1.50 -32.88
N GLY A 248 -5.63 -0.19 -32.89
CA GLY A 248 -4.31 0.40 -32.64
C GLY A 248 -3.67 0.93 -33.92
N ILE A 249 -2.47 1.51 -33.80
CA ILE A 249 -1.74 2.10 -34.94
C ILE A 249 -1.13 1.05 -35.88
N ASP A 250 -0.93 -0.16 -35.38
CA ASP A 250 -0.31 -1.31 -36.02
C ASP A 250 -1.16 -2.59 -35.88
N CYS A 251 -2.43 -2.45 -35.50
CA CYS A 251 -3.36 -3.56 -35.23
C CYS A 251 -2.91 -4.60 -34.19
N SER A 252 -1.97 -4.23 -33.30
CA SER A 252 -1.49 -5.10 -32.22
C SER A 252 -2.49 -5.30 -31.06
N MET A 253 -3.55 -4.48 -30.96
CA MET A 253 -4.49 -4.49 -29.83
C MET A 253 -5.79 -5.22 -30.17
N VAL A 254 -6.31 -6.00 -29.23
CA VAL A 254 -7.57 -6.77 -29.36
C VAL A 254 -8.69 -6.10 -28.58
N LEU A 255 -9.87 -5.94 -29.20
CA LEU A 255 -11.07 -5.38 -28.56
C LEU A 255 -11.46 -6.17 -27.30
N GLY A 256 -11.52 -5.48 -26.17
CA GLY A 256 -11.95 -6.06 -24.90
C GLY A 256 -13.47 -6.15 -24.72
N PRO A 257 -13.96 -7.15 -23.96
CA PRO A 257 -15.35 -7.20 -23.51
C PRO A 257 -15.66 -6.02 -22.59
N LYS A 258 -16.96 -5.74 -22.41
CA LYS A 258 -17.45 -4.61 -21.63
C LYS A 258 -18.75 -4.97 -20.93
N GLY A 259 -19.11 -4.16 -19.93
CA GLY A 259 -20.37 -4.32 -19.21
C GLY A 259 -20.42 -5.60 -18.40
N LEU A 260 -19.26 -6.13 -17.96
CA LEU A 260 -19.19 -7.27 -17.05
C LEU A 260 -20.01 -6.93 -15.80
N ARG A 261 -21.02 -7.75 -15.52
CA ARG A 261 -22.00 -7.49 -14.46
C ARG A 261 -22.43 -8.77 -13.76
N LEU A 262 -22.84 -8.61 -12.51
CA LEU A 262 -23.33 -9.68 -11.66
C LEU A 262 -24.86 -9.79 -11.78
N ILE A 263 -25.36 -10.94 -12.24
CA ILE A 263 -26.78 -11.20 -12.49
C ILE A 263 -27.45 -11.91 -11.31
N LYS A 264 -26.73 -12.85 -10.68
CA LYS A 264 -27.23 -13.58 -9.51
C LYS A 264 -26.09 -13.93 -8.56
N VAL A 265 -26.38 -13.85 -7.27
CA VAL A 265 -25.49 -14.21 -6.16
C VAL A 265 -26.10 -15.39 -5.40
N THR A 266 -25.25 -16.17 -4.76
CA THR A 266 -25.55 -17.15 -3.70
C THR A 266 -24.33 -17.21 -2.77
N ASP A 267 -24.35 -18.06 -1.75
CA ASP A 267 -23.18 -18.29 -0.88
C ASP A 267 -22.06 -19.12 -1.56
N VAL A 268 -22.38 -19.92 -2.59
CA VAL A 268 -21.40 -20.80 -3.27
C VAL A 268 -21.26 -20.61 -4.79
N SER A 269 -21.99 -19.66 -5.39
CA SER A 269 -21.95 -19.38 -6.83
C SER A 269 -22.28 -17.93 -7.21
N LEU A 270 -21.74 -17.49 -8.34
CA LEU A 270 -21.94 -16.18 -8.96
C LEU A 270 -22.30 -16.37 -10.45
N LEU A 271 -23.43 -15.80 -10.90
CA LEU A 271 -23.79 -15.74 -12.32
C LEU A 271 -23.38 -14.37 -12.86
N VAL A 272 -22.47 -14.35 -13.83
CA VAL A 272 -21.96 -13.13 -14.47
C VAL A 272 -22.31 -13.09 -15.96
N GLU A 273 -22.41 -11.88 -16.51
CA GLU A 273 -22.74 -11.59 -17.91
C GLU A 273 -21.90 -10.41 -18.42
N TRP A 274 -21.60 -10.36 -19.72
CA TRP A 274 -20.88 -9.29 -20.41
C TRP A 274 -21.46 -9.01 -21.81
N GLU A 275 -20.99 -7.96 -22.47
CA GLU A 275 -21.28 -7.64 -23.88
C GLU A 275 -20.41 -8.48 -24.82
N SER A 276 -21.01 -9.08 -25.86
CA SER A 276 -20.30 -9.89 -26.84
C SER A 276 -19.33 -9.07 -27.70
N VAL A 277 -18.09 -9.54 -27.83
CA VAL A 277 -17.03 -8.93 -28.63
C VAL A 277 -17.07 -9.47 -30.06
N ARG A 278 -17.04 -8.56 -31.05
CA ARG A 278 -16.91 -8.93 -32.47
C ARG A 278 -15.48 -9.39 -32.77
N GLY A 279 -15.36 -10.48 -33.53
CA GLY A 279 -14.09 -11.15 -33.81
C GLY A 279 -13.64 -12.15 -32.73
N ALA A 280 -14.27 -12.19 -31.54
CA ALA A 280 -13.88 -13.11 -30.48
C ALA A 280 -14.00 -14.59 -30.91
N GLU A 281 -12.93 -15.36 -30.71
CA GLU A 281 -12.91 -16.82 -30.88
C GLU A 281 -13.47 -17.51 -29.63
N TYR A 282 -13.10 -16.98 -28.47
CA TYR A 282 -13.61 -17.37 -27.15
C TYR A 282 -13.31 -16.26 -26.13
N TYR A 283 -13.86 -16.41 -24.92
CA TYR A 283 -13.51 -15.61 -23.75
C TYR A 283 -12.72 -16.44 -22.74
N ILE A 284 -11.87 -15.80 -21.97
CA ILE A 284 -11.29 -16.37 -20.74
C ILE A 284 -11.93 -15.64 -19.56
N LEU A 285 -12.59 -16.39 -18.68
CA LEU A 285 -13.12 -15.89 -17.42
C LEU A 285 -12.17 -16.29 -16.29
N SER A 286 -11.48 -15.31 -15.72
CA SER A 286 -10.60 -15.47 -14.56
C SER A 286 -11.30 -15.04 -13.28
N TYR A 287 -11.17 -15.80 -12.20
CA TYR A 287 -11.71 -15.43 -10.90
C TYR A 287 -10.85 -15.92 -9.73
N TYR A 288 -10.72 -15.08 -8.71
CA TYR A 288 -9.93 -15.37 -7.51
C TYR A 288 -10.41 -14.59 -6.28
N PRO A 289 -10.16 -15.09 -5.06
CA PRO A 289 -10.51 -14.37 -3.83
C PRO A 289 -9.67 -13.09 -3.71
N LYS A 290 -10.31 -11.98 -3.34
CA LYS A 290 -9.65 -10.67 -3.23
C LYS A 290 -8.56 -10.69 -2.15
N GLY A 291 -7.30 -10.55 -2.57
CA GLY A 291 -6.11 -10.67 -1.71
C GLY A 291 -5.45 -12.06 -1.71
N ASP A 292 -5.92 -12.97 -2.57
CA ASP A 292 -5.43 -14.34 -2.74
C ASP A 292 -5.15 -14.59 -4.24
N GLU A 293 -4.26 -13.75 -4.81
CA GLU A 293 -3.86 -13.79 -6.24
C GLU A 293 -3.17 -15.11 -6.66
N GLY A 294 -2.71 -15.91 -5.69
CA GLY A 294 -2.22 -17.27 -5.94
C GLY A 294 -3.32 -18.31 -6.21
N ALA A 295 -4.59 -17.98 -5.94
CA ALA A 295 -5.73 -18.88 -6.08
C ALA A 295 -6.58 -18.63 -7.33
N ILE A 296 -5.95 -18.12 -8.41
CA ILE A 296 -6.57 -17.90 -9.72
C ILE A 296 -7.13 -19.19 -10.32
N LYS A 297 -8.35 -19.09 -10.83
CA LYS A 297 -9.00 -20.09 -11.67
C LYS A 297 -9.45 -19.42 -12.96
N GLU A 298 -9.09 -20.04 -14.08
CA GLU A 298 -9.50 -19.59 -15.42
C GLU A 298 -10.44 -20.62 -16.05
N VAL A 299 -11.40 -20.14 -16.84
CA VAL A 299 -12.32 -20.97 -17.63
C VAL A 299 -12.44 -20.38 -19.04
N GLN A 300 -12.22 -21.22 -20.05
CA GLN A 300 -12.51 -20.88 -21.44
C GLN A 300 -14.03 -20.97 -21.69
N VAL A 301 -14.62 -19.90 -22.25
CA VAL A 301 -16.04 -19.79 -22.57
C VAL A 301 -16.20 -19.52 -24.05
N GLU A 302 -17.02 -20.32 -24.75
CA GLU A 302 -17.28 -20.20 -26.19
C GLU A 302 -17.81 -18.81 -26.57
N ASN A 303 -17.40 -18.26 -27.72
CA ASN A 303 -17.80 -16.93 -28.18
C ASN A 303 -19.32 -16.72 -28.36
N THR A 304 -20.07 -17.81 -28.55
CA THR A 304 -21.54 -17.82 -28.62
C THR A 304 -22.22 -17.54 -27.28
N LYS A 305 -21.47 -17.56 -26.16
CA LYS A 305 -21.95 -17.29 -24.81
C LYS A 305 -21.39 -15.97 -24.30
N ASN A 306 -22.26 -15.18 -23.67
CA ASN A 306 -21.93 -13.91 -23.04
C ASN A 306 -22.13 -13.93 -21.51
N SER A 307 -22.36 -15.12 -20.93
CA SER A 307 -22.61 -15.31 -19.50
C SER A 307 -22.09 -16.65 -18.99
N TYR A 308 -21.81 -16.72 -17.69
CA TYR A 308 -21.24 -17.90 -17.04
C TYR A 308 -21.63 -18.02 -15.57
N LEU A 309 -21.91 -19.24 -15.11
CA LEU A 309 -22.19 -19.55 -13.71
C LEU A 309 -20.92 -20.10 -13.02
N ILE A 310 -20.26 -19.25 -12.25
CA ILE A 310 -19.10 -19.64 -11.43
C ILE A 310 -19.61 -20.39 -10.20
N THR A 311 -19.15 -21.62 -9.95
CA THR A 311 -19.61 -22.48 -8.84
C THR A 311 -18.46 -22.97 -7.95
N GLY A 312 -18.77 -23.41 -6.73
CA GLY A 312 -17.77 -23.93 -5.79
C GLY A 312 -16.95 -22.83 -5.13
N LEU A 313 -17.58 -21.68 -4.90
CA LEU A 313 -17.00 -20.52 -4.22
C LEU A 313 -17.15 -20.63 -2.70
N ARG A 314 -16.34 -19.87 -1.97
CA ARG A 314 -16.43 -19.74 -0.51
C ARG A 314 -17.49 -18.68 -0.16
N ALA A 315 -18.32 -18.94 0.83
CA ALA A 315 -19.35 -18.00 1.32
C ALA A 315 -18.75 -16.75 1.98
N GLY A 316 -19.45 -15.62 1.90
CA GLY A 316 -19.03 -14.34 2.49
C GLY A 316 -17.61 -13.93 2.10
N VAL A 317 -17.18 -14.19 0.87
CA VAL A 317 -15.85 -13.85 0.32
C VAL A 317 -16.01 -13.01 -0.93
N THR A 318 -15.31 -11.86 -0.98
CA THR A 318 -15.22 -11.05 -2.19
C THR A 318 -14.25 -11.70 -3.17
N TYR A 319 -14.73 -11.96 -4.37
CA TYR A 319 -13.94 -12.39 -5.52
C TYR A 319 -13.67 -11.19 -6.44
N ILE A 320 -12.48 -11.16 -7.03
CA ILE A 320 -12.22 -10.44 -8.28
C ILE A 320 -12.65 -11.39 -9.40
N VAL A 321 -13.43 -10.88 -10.36
CA VAL A 321 -13.85 -11.60 -11.56
C VAL A 321 -13.49 -10.74 -12.76
N GLN A 322 -12.74 -11.30 -13.69
CA GLN A 322 -12.22 -10.64 -14.89
C GLN A 322 -12.63 -11.45 -16.11
N VAL A 323 -13.03 -10.79 -17.19
CA VAL A 323 -13.28 -11.45 -18.49
C VAL A 323 -12.42 -10.82 -19.58
N TYR A 324 -11.76 -11.67 -20.35
CA TYR A 324 -10.91 -11.34 -21.50
C TYR A 324 -11.57 -11.92 -22.76
N ALA A 325 -11.46 -11.24 -23.90
CA ALA A 325 -11.72 -11.84 -25.21
C ALA A 325 -10.39 -12.31 -25.81
N VAL A 326 -10.43 -13.38 -26.62
CA VAL A 326 -9.26 -13.88 -27.35
C VAL A 326 -9.54 -13.88 -28.84
N ILE A 327 -8.61 -13.33 -29.62
CA ILE A 327 -8.64 -13.26 -31.09
C ILE A 327 -7.26 -13.63 -31.61
N ARG A 328 -7.17 -14.64 -32.48
CA ARG A 328 -5.92 -15.21 -33.02
C ARG A 328 -4.88 -15.55 -31.94
N GLY A 329 -5.35 -16.02 -30.78
CA GLY A 329 -4.50 -16.31 -29.61
C GLY A 329 -3.97 -15.11 -28.83
N ILE A 330 -4.38 -13.87 -29.17
CA ILE A 330 -4.03 -12.66 -28.41
C ILE A 330 -5.19 -12.32 -27.47
N ASN A 331 -4.89 -12.18 -26.17
CA ASN A 331 -5.85 -11.74 -25.16
C ASN A 331 -6.06 -10.21 -25.23
N SER A 332 -7.30 -9.78 -25.07
CA SER A 332 -7.67 -8.38 -24.90
C SER A 332 -7.24 -7.81 -23.53
N GLU A 333 -7.42 -6.50 -23.33
CA GLU A 333 -7.64 -5.96 -21.99
C GLU A 333 -8.92 -6.57 -21.37
N SER A 334 -8.96 -6.78 -20.05
CA SER A 334 -10.14 -7.31 -19.36
C SER A 334 -11.11 -6.22 -18.88
N ASP A 335 -12.39 -6.60 -18.78
CA ASP A 335 -13.33 -5.94 -17.88
C ASP A 335 -13.32 -6.65 -16.51
N GLU A 336 -13.52 -5.91 -15.42
CA GLU A 336 -13.33 -6.41 -14.04
C GLU A 336 -14.48 -5.98 -13.12
N ILE A 337 -14.99 -6.93 -12.32
CA ILE A 337 -15.88 -6.64 -11.20
C ILE A 337 -15.39 -7.24 -9.88
N LEU A 338 -15.81 -6.59 -8.80
CA LEU A 338 -15.76 -7.15 -7.45
C LEU A 338 -17.13 -7.76 -7.12
N ALA A 339 -17.18 -9.05 -6.86
CA ALA A 339 -18.40 -9.78 -6.56
C ALA A 339 -18.24 -10.56 -5.25
N THR A 340 -19.10 -10.29 -4.26
CA THR A 340 -19.06 -10.97 -2.95
C THR A 340 -20.17 -12.01 -2.87
N THR A 341 -19.82 -13.23 -2.48
CA THR A 341 -20.80 -14.30 -2.20
C THR A 341 -21.59 -14.00 -0.94
N GLU A 342 -22.83 -14.51 -0.87
CA GLU A 342 -23.68 -14.38 0.33
C GLU A 342 -23.05 -15.09 1.54
N VAL A 343 -23.44 -14.67 2.75
CA VAL A 343 -23.07 -15.37 3.98
C VAL A 343 -23.99 -16.59 4.14
N SER A 344 -23.42 -17.79 4.26
CA SER A 344 -24.22 -19.02 4.44
C SER A 344 -25.15 -18.93 5.65
N GLY A 345 -26.35 -19.49 5.50
CA GLY A 345 -27.33 -19.59 6.57
C GLY A 345 -26.86 -20.48 7.73
N VAL A 346 -27.49 -20.31 8.89
CA VAL A 346 -27.10 -21.00 10.12
C VAL A 346 -27.72 -22.40 10.18
N GLU A 347 -26.91 -23.46 10.14
CA GLU A 347 -27.41 -24.84 10.08
C GLU A 347 -27.74 -25.43 11.46
N GLY A 348 -28.81 -26.25 11.50
CA GLY A 348 -29.11 -27.10 12.66
C GLY A 348 -29.32 -26.34 13.96
N LEU A 349 -30.01 -25.19 13.90
CA LEU A 349 -30.54 -24.48 15.05
C LEU A 349 -31.57 -25.36 15.79
N LYS A 350 -31.44 -25.49 17.10
CA LYS A 350 -32.39 -26.22 17.97
C LYS A 350 -32.41 -25.65 19.38
N VAL A 351 -33.46 -25.96 20.12
CA VAL A 351 -33.53 -25.73 21.57
C VAL A 351 -32.82 -26.87 22.30
N LEU A 352 -32.02 -26.55 23.31
CA LEU A 352 -31.35 -27.50 24.22
C LEU A 352 -32.03 -27.62 25.58
N GLY A 353 -32.63 -26.53 26.07
CA GLY A 353 -33.23 -26.47 27.40
C GLY A 353 -34.14 -25.25 27.55
N GLN A 354 -35.08 -25.33 28.49
CA GLN A 354 -36.12 -24.33 28.76
C GLN A 354 -36.23 -24.14 30.28
N THR A 355 -36.69 -22.97 30.71
CA THR A 355 -37.12 -22.68 32.08
C THR A 355 -38.35 -21.77 32.05
N GLU A 356 -38.87 -21.38 33.22
CA GLU A 356 -39.98 -20.43 33.34
C GLU A 356 -39.64 -18.98 32.91
N GLY A 357 -38.37 -18.67 32.62
CA GLY A 357 -37.95 -17.33 32.18
C GLY A 357 -36.76 -17.30 31.20
N SER A 358 -36.38 -18.45 30.63
CA SER A 358 -35.28 -18.55 29.67
C SER A 358 -35.43 -19.72 28.70
N ILE A 359 -34.80 -19.60 27.52
CA ILE A 359 -34.67 -20.67 26.53
C ILE A 359 -33.22 -20.73 26.07
N GLN A 360 -32.60 -21.91 26.17
CA GLN A 360 -31.27 -22.18 25.65
C GLN A 360 -31.34 -22.82 24.26
N VAL A 361 -30.63 -22.23 23.30
CA VAL A 361 -30.55 -22.68 21.91
C VAL A 361 -29.10 -22.96 21.51
N ASP A 362 -28.89 -23.85 20.54
CA ASP A 362 -27.59 -24.02 19.90
C ASP A 362 -27.69 -24.26 18.38
N TRP A 363 -26.63 -23.91 17.66
CA TRP A 363 -26.54 -24.02 16.21
C TRP A 363 -25.13 -24.37 15.74
N LYS A 364 -25.00 -24.87 14.50
CA LYS A 364 -23.70 -25.18 13.88
C LYS A 364 -23.04 -23.89 13.43
N ASN A 365 -21.75 -23.73 13.74
CA ASN A 365 -20.99 -22.59 13.26
C ASN A 365 -20.66 -22.79 11.75
N PRO A 366 -20.77 -21.73 10.92
CA PRO A 366 -20.39 -21.82 9.52
C PRO A 366 -18.88 -22.03 9.37
N ALA A 367 -18.45 -22.55 8.22
CA ALA A 367 -17.02 -22.79 7.95
C ALA A 367 -16.18 -21.51 7.74
N ILE A 368 -16.82 -20.34 7.83
CA ILE A 368 -16.20 -19.02 7.69
C ILE A 368 -16.32 -18.25 9.01
N ALA A 369 -15.32 -17.43 9.31
CA ALA A 369 -15.48 -16.41 10.35
C ALA A 369 -16.59 -15.43 9.97
N VAL A 370 -17.51 -15.23 10.93
CA VAL A 370 -18.59 -14.23 10.93
C VAL A 370 -18.37 -13.33 12.14
N ASP A 371 -18.81 -12.08 12.06
CA ASP A 371 -18.51 -11.09 13.10
C ASP A 371 -19.38 -11.32 14.35
N TYR A 372 -20.65 -11.67 14.13
CA TYR A 372 -21.60 -12.12 15.15
C TYR A 372 -22.79 -12.83 14.50
N PHE A 373 -23.59 -13.51 15.33
CA PHE A 373 -24.94 -13.94 14.99
C PHE A 373 -25.96 -12.95 15.56
N LYS A 374 -26.84 -12.46 14.70
CA LYS A 374 -28.03 -11.70 15.07
C LYS A 374 -29.11 -12.71 15.46
N LEU A 375 -29.35 -12.83 16.76
CA LEU A 375 -30.42 -13.64 17.34
C LEU A 375 -31.65 -12.76 17.55
N THR A 376 -32.82 -13.29 17.22
CA THR A 376 -34.12 -12.64 17.39
C THR A 376 -35.08 -13.62 18.06
N HIS A 377 -35.98 -13.12 18.90
CA HIS A 377 -37.06 -13.92 19.49
C HIS A 377 -38.34 -13.09 19.53
N ALA A 378 -39.49 -13.71 19.22
CA ALA A 378 -40.80 -13.07 19.28
C ALA A 378 -41.88 -14.04 19.76
N SER A 379 -42.78 -13.56 20.64
CA SER A 379 -44.01 -14.26 21.02
C SER A 379 -45.13 -14.00 19.98
N PRO A 380 -46.23 -14.77 19.99
CA PRO A 380 -47.40 -14.51 19.15
C PRO A 380 -47.95 -13.08 19.23
N ASP A 381 -47.85 -12.43 20.39
CA ASP A 381 -48.32 -11.05 20.63
C ASP A 381 -47.37 -9.97 20.08
N GLY A 382 -46.29 -10.37 19.41
CA GLY A 382 -45.25 -9.46 18.90
C GLY A 382 -44.30 -8.92 19.97
N GLN A 383 -44.38 -9.39 21.22
CA GLN A 383 -43.38 -9.06 22.24
C GLN A 383 -42.09 -9.85 21.95
N GLY A 384 -40.97 -9.15 21.80
CA GLY A 384 -39.73 -9.77 21.35
C GLY A 384 -38.50 -8.89 21.48
N GLY A 385 -37.34 -9.49 21.18
CA GLY A 385 -36.02 -8.87 21.36
C GLY A 385 -35.01 -9.32 20.31
N GLN A 386 -33.89 -8.60 20.27
CA GLN A 386 -32.75 -8.86 19.39
C GLN A 386 -31.46 -8.83 20.22
N GLU A 387 -30.58 -9.81 20.01
CA GLU A 387 -29.30 -9.95 20.70
C GLU A 387 -28.19 -10.27 19.69
N ASN A 388 -27.00 -9.67 19.88
CA ASN A 388 -25.83 -9.96 19.07
C ASN A 388 -24.94 -10.98 19.81
N VAL A 389 -24.89 -12.21 19.31
CA VAL A 389 -24.17 -13.34 19.93
C VAL A 389 -22.85 -13.57 19.20
N ALA A 390 -21.72 -13.48 19.91
CA ALA A 390 -20.41 -13.76 19.33
C ALA A 390 -20.28 -15.25 18.94
N MET A 391 -19.50 -15.54 17.89
CA MET A 391 -19.26 -16.93 17.47
C MET A 391 -18.34 -17.67 18.45
N SER A 392 -18.78 -18.84 18.92
CA SER A 392 -17.97 -19.73 19.76
C SER A 392 -16.76 -20.30 19.01
N GLN A 393 -15.68 -20.62 19.74
CA GLN A 393 -14.55 -21.40 19.21
C GLN A 393 -14.87 -22.90 19.06
N GLU A 394 -15.96 -23.39 19.68
CA GLU A 394 -16.50 -24.74 19.41
C GLU A 394 -17.11 -24.82 18.00
N ALA A 395 -17.33 -26.05 17.51
CA ALA A 395 -18.06 -26.29 16.24
C ALA A 395 -19.55 -25.87 16.27
N ARG A 396 -20.07 -25.50 17.45
CA ARG A 396 -21.43 -24.99 17.67
C ARG A 396 -21.41 -23.79 18.62
N THR A 397 -22.25 -22.81 18.36
CA THR A 397 -22.52 -21.72 19.31
C THR A 397 -23.78 -22.05 20.10
N LYS A 398 -23.74 -21.81 21.41
CA LYS A 398 -24.84 -21.98 22.37
C LYS A 398 -25.16 -20.62 22.96
N HIS A 399 -26.43 -20.28 23.10
CA HIS A 399 -26.88 -19.04 23.75
C HIS A 399 -28.09 -19.29 24.63
N THR A 400 -28.26 -18.50 25.69
CA THR A 400 -29.41 -18.58 26.58
C THR A 400 -30.13 -17.24 26.61
N ILE A 401 -31.30 -17.20 25.99
CA ILE A 401 -32.21 -16.05 25.98
C ILE A 401 -32.84 -15.96 27.37
N VAL A 402 -32.86 -14.79 28.00
CA VAL A 402 -33.31 -14.59 29.39
C VAL A 402 -34.31 -13.44 29.51
N GLY A 403 -35.15 -13.47 30.55
CA GLY A 403 -36.18 -12.45 30.77
C GLY A 403 -37.46 -12.69 29.97
N LEU A 404 -37.70 -13.93 29.54
CA LEU A 404 -38.88 -14.33 28.79
C LEU A 404 -40.10 -14.50 29.72
N ASN A 405 -41.31 -14.35 29.17
CA ASN A 405 -42.56 -14.57 29.89
C ASN A 405 -42.76 -16.07 30.15
N PRO A 406 -43.26 -16.52 31.32
CA PRO A 406 -43.59 -17.93 31.60
C PRO A 406 -44.68 -18.49 30.69
N GLY A 407 -44.69 -19.82 30.51
CA GLY A 407 -45.72 -20.57 29.78
C GLY A 407 -45.89 -20.20 28.29
N THR A 408 -45.00 -19.38 27.73
CA THR A 408 -45.17 -18.64 26.47
C THR A 408 -44.35 -19.27 25.34
N GLU A 409 -44.93 -19.36 24.14
CA GLU A 409 -44.22 -19.80 22.93
C GLU A 409 -43.44 -18.64 22.29
N TYR A 410 -42.24 -18.94 21.77
CA TYR A 410 -41.36 -18.00 21.10
C TYR A 410 -40.83 -18.60 19.79
N GLN A 411 -41.00 -17.87 18.69
CA GLN A 411 -40.26 -18.12 17.46
C GLN A 411 -38.87 -17.46 17.59
N ILE A 412 -37.82 -18.27 17.48
CA ILE A 412 -36.42 -17.85 17.63
C ILE A 412 -35.75 -17.92 16.26
N GLY A 413 -35.26 -16.78 15.77
CA GLY A 413 -34.50 -16.68 14.52
C GLY A 413 -33.01 -16.42 14.79
N VAL A 414 -32.12 -17.08 14.07
CA VAL A 414 -30.66 -16.83 14.13
C VAL A 414 -30.12 -16.59 12.71
N GLN A 415 -29.39 -15.49 12.56
CA GLN A 415 -28.88 -14.99 11.29
C GLN A 415 -27.38 -14.68 11.43
N ALA A 416 -26.55 -15.14 10.51
CA ALA A 416 -25.11 -14.86 10.53
C ALA A 416 -24.80 -13.50 9.91
N ILE A 417 -23.98 -12.66 10.56
CA ILE A 417 -23.62 -11.32 10.08
C ILE A 417 -22.12 -11.22 9.83
N LYS A 418 -21.71 -10.62 8.70
CA LYS A 418 -20.31 -10.40 8.35
C LYS A 418 -20.16 -9.10 7.57
N SER A 419 -19.49 -8.10 8.16
CA SER A 419 -19.51 -6.71 7.73
C SER A 419 -20.97 -6.25 7.54
N GLU A 420 -21.31 -5.66 6.39
CA GLU A 420 -22.69 -5.21 6.08
C GLU A 420 -23.58 -6.33 5.49
N MET A 421 -23.08 -7.58 5.38
CA MET A 421 -23.83 -8.69 4.81
C MET A 421 -24.54 -9.51 5.90
N GLU A 422 -25.85 -9.70 5.73
CA GLU A 422 -26.61 -10.68 6.50
C GLU A 422 -26.79 -11.98 5.70
N GLY A 423 -26.59 -13.12 6.34
CA GLY A 423 -26.91 -14.43 5.79
C GLY A 423 -28.40 -14.75 5.88
N LYS A 424 -28.79 -15.92 5.35
CA LYS A 424 -30.18 -16.40 5.46
C LYS A 424 -30.52 -16.73 6.93
N PRO A 425 -31.64 -16.22 7.48
CA PRO A 425 -32.07 -16.56 8.83
C PRO A 425 -32.61 -18.00 8.90
N SER A 426 -32.30 -18.67 10.00
CA SER A 426 -32.83 -19.99 10.36
C SER A 426 -33.68 -19.89 11.62
N TYR A 427 -34.76 -20.66 11.69
CA TYR A 427 -35.76 -20.56 12.76
C TYR A 427 -35.93 -21.86 13.54
N ALA A 428 -36.22 -21.73 14.84
CA ALA A 428 -36.70 -22.79 15.71
C ALA A 428 -37.77 -22.24 16.66
N THR A 429 -38.64 -23.10 17.18
CA THR A 429 -39.65 -22.71 18.17
C THR A 429 -39.25 -23.27 19.54
N GLY A 430 -39.42 -22.46 20.58
CA GLY A 430 -39.24 -22.88 21.97
C GLY A 430 -40.36 -22.33 22.85
N VAL A 431 -40.62 -22.97 23.98
CA VAL A 431 -41.70 -22.58 24.89
C VAL A 431 -41.14 -22.52 26.31
N THR A 432 -41.36 -21.42 27.03
CA THR A 432 -40.97 -21.32 28.45
C THR A 432 -41.87 -22.19 29.32
N ASP A 433 -41.33 -22.67 30.44
CA ASP A 433 -42.09 -23.45 31.42
C ASP A 433 -43.14 -22.59 32.14
N ILE A 434 -44.17 -23.25 32.66
CA ILE A 434 -45.18 -22.62 33.52
C ILE A 434 -44.52 -22.32 34.86
N ASP A 435 -44.57 -21.06 35.31
CA ASP A 435 -44.02 -20.70 36.62
C ASP A 435 -44.81 -21.35 37.77
N ALA A 436 -44.13 -21.59 38.89
CA ALA A 436 -44.71 -22.36 40.00
C ALA A 436 -45.52 -21.45 40.95
N PRO A 437 -46.72 -21.86 41.40
CA PRO A 437 -47.52 -21.08 42.36
C PRO A 437 -46.81 -20.97 43.71
N THR A 438 -46.64 -19.75 44.21
CA THR A 438 -45.86 -19.44 45.42
C THR A 438 -46.72 -19.31 46.67
N ASN A 439 -46.09 -19.11 47.83
CA ASN A 439 -46.74 -18.82 49.12
C ASN A 439 -47.83 -19.82 49.55
N LEU A 440 -47.70 -21.09 49.12
CA LEU A 440 -48.59 -22.19 49.48
C LEU A 440 -48.61 -22.45 51.00
N ALA A 441 -49.72 -22.13 51.64
CA ALA A 441 -49.93 -22.25 53.08
C ALA A 441 -51.30 -22.86 53.39
N THR A 442 -51.40 -23.60 54.50
CA THR A 442 -52.70 -24.03 55.05
C THR A 442 -53.11 -23.10 56.19
N ARG A 443 -54.36 -22.63 56.14
CA ARG A 443 -55.01 -21.77 57.14
C ARG A 443 -56.33 -22.43 57.56
N GLU A 444 -56.97 -21.90 58.60
CA GLU A 444 -58.36 -22.25 58.97
C GLU A 444 -58.58 -23.77 59.12
N VAL A 445 -57.63 -24.43 59.80
CA VAL A 445 -57.63 -25.88 60.00
C VAL A 445 -58.64 -26.26 61.08
N THR A 446 -59.52 -27.22 60.78
CA THR A 446 -60.50 -27.81 61.71
C THR A 446 -60.12 -29.26 62.03
N GLU A 447 -60.99 -29.99 62.74
CA GLU A 447 -60.84 -31.44 62.97
C GLU A 447 -60.98 -32.31 61.70
N ASN A 448 -61.46 -31.74 60.57
CA ASN A 448 -61.82 -32.49 59.37
C ASN A 448 -61.64 -31.72 58.04
N SER A 449 -61.12 -30.49 58.09
CA SER A 449 -60.92 -29.62 56.93
C SER A 449 -59.71 -28.70 57.09
N ALA A 450 -59.19 -28.16 55.99
CA ALA A 450 -58.14 -27.14 55.99
C ALA A 450 -58.28 -26.25 54.75
N ASN A 451 -58.20 -24.93 54.89
CA ASN A 451 -58.19 -24.02 53.75
C ASN A 451 -56.76 -23.86 53.22
N VAL A 452 -56.51 -24.23 51.97
CA VAL A 452 -55.20 -24.09 51.33
C VAL A 452 -55.20 -22.82 50.50
N THR A 453 -54.22 -21.93 50.71
CA THR A 453 -54.09 -20.63 50.04
C THR A 453 -52.75 -20.53 49.31
N TRP A 454 -52.70 -19.89 48.14
CA TRP A 454 -51.50 -19.68 47.34
C TRP A 454 -51.57 -18.38 46.53
N ASP A 455 -50.42 -17.91 46.06
CA ASP A 455 -50.32 -16.84 45.08
C ASP A 455 -50.39 -17.40 43.65
N GLY A 456 -51.01 -16.65 42.74
CA GLY A 456 -51.19 -17.05 41.34
C GLY A 456 -49.91 -17.00 40.50
N VAL A 457 -49.90 -17.77 39.41
CA VAL A 457 -48.81 -17.81 38.42
C VAL A 457 -48.97 -16.71 37.36
N ARG A 458 -47.90 -16.40 36.60
CA ARG A 458 -47.94 -15.39 35.53
C ARG A 458 -48.18 -16.00 34.15
N ALA A 459 -47.88 -17.27 33.95
CA ALA A 459 -48.30 -18.01 32.77
C ALA A 459 -49.82 -18.04 32.64
N GLU A 460 -50.35 -17.85 31.42
CA GLU A 460 -51.74 -18.20 31.10
C GLU A 460 -51.90 -19.72 31.19
N ILE A 461 -52.84 -20.20 32.02
CA ILE A 461 -53.02 -21.61 32.40
C ILE A 461 -54.48 -22.06 32.30
N ASP A 462 -54.72 -23.36 32.18
CA ASP A 462 -56.07 -23.95 32.20
C ASP A 462 -56.62 -24.05 33.64
N GLY A 463 -55.72 -24.18 34.62
CA GLY A 463 -56.07 -24.30 36.03
C GLY A 463 -54.93 -24.82 36.90
N TYR A 464 -55.29 -25.13 38.14
CA TYR A 464 -54.40 -25.68 39.16
C TYR A 464 -54.75 -27.14 39.47
N MET A 465 -53.75 -27.89 39.90
CA MET A 465 -53.90 -29.23 40.46
C MET A 465 -53.38 -29.24 41.90
N LEU A 466 -54.21 -29.74 42.81
CA LEU A 466 -53.93 -29.87 44.23
C LEU A 466 -54.01 -31.35 44.63
N THR A 467 -52.93 -31.93 45.15
CA THR A 467 -52.94 -33.30 45.69
C THR A 467 -52.60 -33.30 47.17
N TYR A 468 -53.39 -33.99 47.99
CA TYR A 468 -53.09 -34.17 49.41
C TYR A 468 -52.94 -35.67 49.73
N THR A 469 -51.87 -35.98 50.45
CA THR A 469 -51.47 -37.34 50.83
C THR A 469 -51.33 -37.43 52.34
N SER A 470 -52.08 -38.36 52.94
CA SER A 470 -51.93 -38.69 54.37
C SER A 470 -50.63 -39.44 54.65
N ALA A 471 -50.16 -39.41 55.91
CA ALA A 471 -49.08 -40.29 56.36
C ALA A 471 -49.37 -41.80 56.19
N GLU A 472 -50.64 -42.20 56.02
CA GLU A 472 -51.08 -43.56 55.70
C GLU A 472 -50.95 -43.91 54.20
N GLY A 473 -50.49 -42.97 53.36
CA GLY A 473 -50.32 -43.14 51.91
C GLY A 473 -51.58 -42.90 51.07
N THR A 474 -52.77 -42.80 51.68
CA THR A 474 -53.99 -42.44 50.93
C THR A 474 -53.87 -41.02 50.39
N SER A 475 -54.06 -40.88 49.07
CA SER A 475 -53.87 -39.64 48.31
C SER A 475 -55.14 -39.30 47.53
N ARG A 476 -55.43 -37.99 47.39
CA ARG A 476 -56.53 -37.48 46.57
C ARG A 476 -56.03 -36.31 45.72
N GLU A 477 -56.59 -36.18 44.52
CA GLU A 477 -56.27 -35.16 43.53
C GLU A 477 -57.50 -34.31 43.20
N ILE A 478 -57.34 -32.99 43.11
CA ILE A 478 -58.40 -32.01 42.88
C ILE A 478 -57.93 -31.01 41.82
N LYS A 479 -58.76 -30.76 40.81
CA LYS A 479 -58.59 -29.65 39.86
C LYS A 479 -59.29 -28.39 40.39
N VAL A 480 -58.62 -27.25 40.26
CA VAL A 480 -59.10 -25.91 40.61
C VAL A 480 -59.01 -25.01 39.37
N GLY A 481 -59.90 -24.02 39.24
CA GLY A 481 -59.89 -23.08 38.10
C GLY A 481 -58.67 -22.14 38.12
N ALA A 482 -58.34 -21.55 36.97
CA ALA A 482 -57.18 -20.67 36.80
C ALA A 482 -57.19 -19.43 37.72
N ASP A 483 -58.38 -18.88 38.01
CA ASP A 483 -58.55 -17.71 38.89
C ASP A 483 -58.54 -18.05 40.40
N ALA A 484 -58.42 -19.34 40.77
CA ALA A 484 -58.48 -19.74 42.16
C ALA A 484 -57.15 -19.46 42.90
N THR A 485 -57.25 -18.78 44.04
CA THR A 485 -56.16 -18.53 45.00
C THR A 485 -56.30 -19.33 46.30
N SER A 486 -57.39 -20.08 46.46
CA SER A 486 -57.62 -20.96 47.60
C SER A 486 -58.54 -22.14 47.29
N HIS A 487 -58.47 -23.18 48.12
CA HIS A 487 -59.39 -24.31 48.11
C HIS A 487 -59.48 -24.99 49.48
N GLN A 488 -60.71 -25.27 49.95
CA GLN A 488 -60.94 -25.97 51.21
C GLN A 488 -60.86 -27.49 51.01
N LEU A 489 -59.83 -28.12 51.59
CA LEU A 489 -59.76 -29.56 51.73
C LEU A 489 -60.79 -30.03 52.75
N THR A 490 -61.55 -31.09 52.43
CA THR A 490 -62.59 -31.66 53.29
C THR A 490 -62.46 -33.17 53.45
N SER A 491 -63.11 -33.74 54.47
CA SER A 491 -63.04 -35.17 54.82
C SER A 491 -61.63 -35.63 55.24
N LEU A 492 -60.88 -34.75 55.89
CA LEU A 492 -59.60 -35.08 56.50
C LEU A 492 -59.81 -35.87 57.79
N LYS A 493 -58.82 -36.71 58.15
CA LYS A 493 -58.78 -37.42 59.44
C LYS A 493 -58.11 -36.54 60.50
N SER A 494 -58.78 -36.35 61.62
CA SER A 494 -58.16 -35.79 62.82
C SER A 494 -56.97 -36.63 63.31
N GLY A 495 -55.93 -35.97 63.83
CA GLY A 495 -54.67 -36.56 64.30
C GLY A 495 -53.67 -36.93 63.19
N VAL A 496 -53.99 -36.69 61.92
CA VAL A 496 -53.16 -37.12 60.78
C VAL A 496 -52.43 -35.94 60.12
N LEU A 497 -51.14 -36.14 59.85
CA LEU A 497 -50.33 -35.24 59.01
C LEU A 497 -50.63 -35.49 57.53
N TYR A 498 -50.90 -34.42 56.80
CA TYR A 498 -51.10 -34.40 55.35
C TYR A 498 -50.01 -33.57 54.68
N LYS A 499 -49.39 -34.14 53.64
CA LYS A 499 -48.54 -33.40 52.69
C LYS A 499 -49.41 -32.94 51.54
N VAL A 500 -49.41 -31.64 51.25
CA VAL A 500 -50.19 -31.03 50.17
C VAL A 500 -49.23 -30.52 49.11
N PHE A 501 -49.38 -31.00 47.87
CA PHE A 501 -48.66 -30.49 46.70
C PHE A 501 -49.60 -29.68 45.81
N HIS A 502 -49.07 -28.63 45.20
CA HIS A 502 -49.81 -27.71 44.34
C HIS A 502 -48.99 -27.36 43.08
N TRP A 503 -49.61 -27.39 41.90
CA TRP A 503 -48.97 -26.96 40.65
C TRP A 503 -50.00 -26.46 39.63
N ALA A 504 -49.57 -25.59 38.72
CA ALA A 504 -50.38 -25.10 37.61
C ALA A 504 -50.25 -26.02 36.37
N TYR A 505 -51.26 -26.05 35.49
CA TYR A 505 -51.21 -26.84 34.26
C TYR A 505 -51.84 -26.11 33.05
N LYS A 506 -51.37 -26.48 31.85
CA LYS A 506 -51.91 -26.03 30.57
C LYS A 506 -51.80 -27.16 29.54
N GLY A 507 -52.93 -27.69 29.07
CA GLY A 507 -52.97 -28.93 28.29
C GLY A 507 -52.27 -30.08 29.00
N SER A 508 -51.20 -30.60 28.39
CA SER A 508 -50.33 -31.64 28.95
C SER A 508 -49.12 -31.10 29.73
N ARG A 509 -48.92 -29.77 29.78
CA ARG A 509 -47.80 -29.12 30.48
C ARG A 509 -48.15 -28.83 31.94
N SER A 510 -47.14 -28.78 32.81
CA SER A 510 -47.32 -28.52 34.25
C SER A 510 -46.15 -27.72 34.81
N SER A 511 -46.40 -26.86 35.80
CA SER A 511 -45.35 -26.18 36.57
C SER A 511 -44.60 -27.16 37.48
N ARG A 512 -43.52 -26.70 38.11
CA ARG A 512 -42.95 -27.37 39.28
C ARG A 512 -44.00 -27.40 40.41
N LYS A 513 -43.91 -28.42 41.28
CA LYS A 513 -44.83 -28.58 42.43
C LYS A 513 -44.31 -27.82 43.65
N SER A 514 -45.13 -26.94 44.19
CA SER A 514 -44.97 -26.39 45.55
C SER A 514 -45.51 -27.39 46.56
N MET A 515 -44.97 -27.43 47.78
CA MET A 515 -45.36 -28.35 48.85
C MET A 515 -45.57 -27.61 50.17
N THR A 516 -46.59 -28.00 50.94
CA THR A 516 -46.80 -27.59 52.32
C THR A 516 -47.28 -28.79 53.16
N GLU A 517 -47.16 -28.71 54.48
CA GLU A 517 -47.57 -29.78 55.40
C GLU A 517 -48.58 -29.25 56.42
N THR A 518 -49.61 -30.03 56.72
CA THR A 518 -50.67 -29.61 57.63
C THR A 518 -51.10 -30.77 58.55
N CYS A 519 -51.31 -30.47 59.82
CA CYS A 519 -51.76 -31.43 60.82
C CYS A 519 -53.16 -31.04 61.28
N VAL A 520 -54.09 -31.98 61.16
CA VAL A 520 -55.52 -31.79 61.41
C VAL A 520 -55.78 -32.13 62.87
N PHE A 521 -55.85 -31.13 63.75
CA PHE A 521 -55.86 -31.37 65.20
C PHE A 521 -57.23 -31.84 65.72
N LEU A 522 -57.19 -32.79 66.66
CA LEU A 522 -58.33 -33.04 67.53
C LEU A 522 -58.42 -31.89 68.54
N HIS A 523 -59.63 -31.41 68.83
CA HIS A 523 -59.79 -30.42 69.88
C HIS A 523 -59.52 -31.07 71.25
N LEU A 524 -58.55 -30.52 72.00
CA LEU A 524 -57.95 -31.00 73.26
C LEU A 524 -56.96 -32.18 73.16
N LEU A 525 -55.91 -32.08 73.97
CA LEU A 525 -54.80 -33.03 74.21
C LEU A 525 -53.87 -33.20 72.97
N CYS A 526 -52.54 -33.04 73.06
CA CYS A 526 -51.69 -33.41 74.17
C CYS A 526 -50.48 -32.47 74.35
N CYS A 527 -50.39 -31.78 75.50
CA CYS A 527 -49.08 -31.41 76.05
C CYS A 527 -48.43 -32.68 76.63
N THR A 528 -47.09 -32.74 76.62
CA THR A 528 -46.25 -33.91 76.92
C THR A 528 -46.24 -34.98 75.82
N PHE A 529 -45.15 -35.04 75.05
CA PHE A 529 -44.12 -36.08 75.23
C PHE A 529 -42.81 -35.64 74.57
N TYR A 530 -41.67 -35.92 75.22
CA TYR A 530 -40.35 -35.67 74.65
C TYR A 530 -39.95 -36.86 73.76
N THR A 531 -39.88 -36.67 72.44
CA THR A 531 -38.84 -37.26 71.55
C THR A 531 -39.04 -36.77 70.13
N CYS A 532 -38.04 -36.10 69.57
CA CYS A 532 -37.86 -35.99 68.12
C CYS A 532 -36.40 -36.37 67.85
N MET A 533 -36.17 -37.46 67.14
CA MET A 533 -34.81 -37.85 66.74
C MET A 533 -34.33 -36.91 65.64
N ALA A 534 -33.08 -36.48 65.72
CA ALA A 534 -32.42 -35.86 64.58
C ALA A 534 -32.09 -36.95 63.54
N VAL A 535 -32.39 -36.69 62.27
CA VAL A 535 -31.58 -37.07 61.09
C VAL A 535 -32.24 -36.52 59.81
N ILE A 536 -31.40 -35.97 58.92
CA ILE A 536 -31.65 -35.29 57.63
C ILE A 536 -31.59 -33.75 57.71
N GLN A 537 -30.90 -33.16 56.73
CA GLN A 537 -30.10 -31.96 56.88
C GLN A 537 -30.40 -30.95 55.76
N GLN A 538 -31.39 -30.07 55.97
CA GLN A 538 -31.51 -28.76 55.29
C GLN A 538 -32.70 -27.94 55.81
N CYS A 539 -32.54 -27.25 56.95
CA CYS A 539 -33.35 -26.07 57.30
C CYS A 539 -32.75 -25.31 58.50
N CYS A 540 -31.98 -24.24 58.24
CA CYS A 540 -31.53 -23.28 59.26
C CYS A 540 -32.08 -21.88 58.94
N ALA A 541 -33.41 -21.77 58.84
CA ALA A 541 -34.11 -20.51 59.03
C ALA A 541 -34.61 -20.48 60.48
N LEU A 542 -33.95 -19.71 61.34
CA LEU A 542 -34.30 -19.62 62.77
C LEU A 542 -35.49 -18.67 63.00
N THR A 543 -36.61 -18.93 62.33
CA THR A 543 -37.82 -18.13 62.41
C THR A 543 -38.61 -18.48 63.67
N CYS A 544 -38.47 -17.66 64.71
CA CYS A 544 -39.29 -17.78 65.91
C CYS A 544 -40.75 -17.42 65.58
N CYS A 545 -41.69 -18.30 65.90
CA CYS A 545 -43.11 -18.06 65.62
C CYS A 545 -43.66 -16.96 66.54
N THR A 546 -44.14 -15.87 65.95
CA THR A 546 -44.82 -14.76 66.65
C THR A 546 -46.20 -14.48 66.02
N ASN A 547 -47.09 -13.91 66.83
CA ASN A 547 -48.52 -13.64 66.60
C ASN A 547 -49.45 -14.86 66.80
N GLY A 548 -50.52 -14.77 67.61
CA GLY A 548 -50.89 -13.69 68.54
C GLY A 548 -52.29 -13.87 69.14
N PHE A 549 -52.55 -13.18 70.28
CA PHE A 549 -53.79 -13.21 71.11
C PHE A 549 -54.09 -14.56 71.78
N LEU A 550 -54.34 -14.70 73.09
CA LEU A 550 -54.28 -13.85 74.32
C LEU A 550 -53.91 -14.84 75.48
N ASP A 551 -53.39 -14.48 76.65
CA ASP A 551 -53.25 -13.20 77.37
C ASP A 551 -52.05 -13.27 78.37
N ILE A 552 -51.81 -12.20 79.15
CA ILE A 552 -50.86 -12.05 80.28
C ILE A 552 -49.36 -11.82 79.92
N ASP A 553 -48.94 -10.57 80.13
CA ASP A 553 -47.61 -10.03 80.43
C ASP A 553 -46.33 -10.88 80.17
N ALA A 554 -45.54 -10.42 79.19
CA ALA A 554 -44.18 -10.88 78.93
C ALA A 554 -43.12 -9.89 79.45
N PRO A 555 -42.03 -10.41 80.05
CA PRO A 555 -40.71 -9.86 79.71
C PRO A 555 -39.69 -10.94 79.28
N THR A 556 -38.94 -10.59 78.24
CA THR A 556 -37.60 -11.06 77.81
C THR A 556 -36.99 -12.31 78.50
N ASN A 557 -36.81 -13.39 77.73
CA ASN A 557 -35.83 -14.43 78.05
C ASN A 557 -34.46 -14.02 77.50
N LEU A 558 -33.41 -13.98 78.33
CA LEU A 558 -32.04 -13.76 77.84
C LEU A 558 -31.46 -15.07 77.28
N MET A 559 -30.84 -14.99 76.10
CA MET A 559 -29.83 -15.95 75.68
C MET A 559 -28.47 -15.25 75.66
N THR A 560 -27.45 -15.94 76.16
CA THR A 560 -26.06 -15.47 76.16
C THR A 560 -25.23 -16.33 75.22
N LYS A 561 -24.34 -15.67 74.47
CA LYS A 561 -23.43 -16.28 73.50
C LYS A 561 -21.99 -16.00 73.94
N GLU A 562 -21.13 -17.00 73.81
CA GLU A 562 -19.70 -16.91 74.09
C GLU A 562 -18.94 -17.53 72.92
N VAL A 563 -17.80 -16.94 72.55
CA VAL A 563 -16.97 -17.39 71.42
C VAL A 563 -15.53 -17.39 71.89
N THR A 564 -14.85 -18.53 71.78
CA THR A 564 -13.45 -18.68 72.17
C THR A 564 -12.56 -18.97 70.97
N GLU A 565 -11.38 -18.36 70.97
CA GLU A 565 -10.26 -18.65 70.10
C GLU A 565 -9.28 -19.53 70.90
N ASP A 566 -8.73 -20.58 70.29
CA ASP A 566 -7.94 -21.63 70.99
C ASP A 566 -6.55 -21.19 71.53
N SER A 567 -6.34 -19.87 71.65
CA SER A 567 -5.19 -19.28 72.34
C SER A 567 -5.51 -18.06 73.22
N ALA A 568 -6.76 -17.60 73.32
CA ALA A 568 -7.12 -16.45 74.17
C ALA A 568 -8.58 -16.45 74.67
N LEU A 569 -8.77 -16.16 75.96
CA LEU A 569 -10.09 -15.88 76.54
C LEU A 569 -10.48 -14.41 76.28
N VAL A 570 -11.58 -14.21 75.56
CA VAL A 570 -12.25 -12.90 75.42
C VAL A 570 -13.67 -13.01 75.96
N THR A 571 -13.84 -12.73 77.24
CA THR A 571 -15.15 -12.71 77.91
C THR A 571 -15.90 -11.41 77.61
N TRP A 572 -17.22 -11.53 77.37
CA TRP A 572 -18.12 -10.40 77.18
C TRP A 572 -19.25 -10.44 78.21
N ASP A 573 -19.73 -9.26 78.59
CA ASP A 573 -20.85 -9.11 79.52
C ASP A 573 -22.22 -9.26 78.81
N LYS A 574 -23.29 -9.39 79.60
CA LYS A 574 -24.63 -9.78 79.13
C LYS A 574 -25.22 -8.79 78.12
N VAL A 575 -25.77 -9.32 77.02
CA VAL A 575 -26.59 -8.60 76.03
C VAL A 575 -28.01 -9.17 76.02
N SER A 576 -29.02 -8.31 75.89
CA SER A 576 -30.43 -8.69 75.71
C SER A 576 -30.76 -8.81 74.22
N ILE A 577 -31.62 -9.75 73.84
CA ILE A 577 -32.07 -9.89 72.44
C ILE A 577 -33.40 -9.13 72.28
N ASP A 578 -33.32 -7.87 71.87
CA ASP A 578 -34.44 -6.99 71.54
C ASP A 578 -34.63 -6.83 70.02
N GLY A 579 -34.52 -7.95 69.30
CA GLY A 579 -34.76 -8.03 67.85
C GLY A 579 -33.63 -7.48 66.96
N SER A 580 -32.70 -6.70 67.52
CA SER A 580 -31.53 -6.21 66.78
C SER A 580 -30.39 -7.23 66.77
N GLY A 581 -30.10 -7.80 65.59
CA GLY A 581 -28.98 -8.73 65.40
C GLY A 581 -27.65 -7.99 65.30
N GLN A 582 -26.80 -8.06 66.33
CA GLN A 582 -25.49 -7.40 66.32
C GLN A 582 -24.41 -8.26 65.67
N GLU A 583 -23.76 -7.75 64.62
CA GLU A 583 -22.63 -8.40 63.95
C GLU A 583 -21.34 -8.33 64.79
N VAL A 584 -20.57 -9.43 64.81
CA VAL A 584 -19.30 -9.53 65.54
C VAL A 584 -18.16 -9.79 64.56
N ARG A 585 -17.06 -9.02 64.69
CA ARG A 585 -15.87 -9.15 63.83
C ARG A 585 -14.93 -10.24 64.34
N VAL A 586 -14.95 -11.39 63.67
CA VAL A 586 -14.00 -12.50 63.85
C VAL A 586 -12.77 -12.35 62.94
N GLY A 587 -11.71 -13.11 63.23
CA GLY A 587 -10.53 -13.26 62.37
C GLY A 587 -10.79 -14.13 61.13
N ALA A 588 -9.85 -14.14 60.18
CA ALA A 588 -9.98 -14.83 58.89
C ALA A 588 -9.07 -16.06 58.81
N ASP A 589 -9.62 -17.18 58.34
CA ASP A 589 -9.01 -18.52 58.36
C ASP A 589 -8.58 -18.98 59.77
N ILE A 590 -9.53 -18.89 60.71
CA ILE A 590 -9.45 -19.30 62.13
C ILE A 590 -10.67 -20.15 62.50
N LEU A 591 -10.47 -21.20 63.30
CA LEU A 591 -11.53 -22.02 63.89
C LEU A 591 -12.03 -21.40 65.19
N TYR A 592 -13.36 -21.27 65.33
CA TYR A 592 -14.01 -20.74 66.53
C TYR A 592 -14.96 -21.76 67.15
N THR A 593 -14.85 -21.94 68.47
CA THR A 593 -15.86 -22.66 69.25
C THR A 593 -16.91 -21.67 69.76
N VAL A 594 -18.18 -21.93 69.44
CA VAL A 594 -19.33 -21.07 69.74
C VAL A 594 -20.25 -21.76 70.74
N TYR A 595 -20.50 -21.11 71.87
CA TYR A 595 -21.39 -21.60 72.92
C TYR A 595 -22.68 -20.76 72.99
N VAL A 596 -23.81 -21.42 73.17
CA VAL A 596 -25.14 -20.79 73.32
C VAL A 596 -25.89 -21.42 74.48
N TRP A 597 -26.48 -20.60 75.37
CA TRP A 597 -27.38 -21.06 76.43
C TRP A 597 -28.41 -19.99 76.80
N ALA A 598 -29.56 -20.44 77.32
CA ALA A 598 -30.60 -19.58 77.86
C ALA A 598 -30.42 -19.36 79.37
N VAL A 599 -30.83 -18.19 79.86
CA VAL A 599 -30.77 -17.82 81.29
C VAL A 599 -32.08 -17.19 81.73
N LYS A 600 -32.67 -17.68 82.83
CA LYS A 600 -33.87 -17.14 83.45
C LYS A 600 -33.69 -17.03 84.96
N GLY A 601 -33.57 -15.80 85.45
CA GLY A 601 -33.20 -15.53 86.86
C GLY A 601 -31.83 -16.11 87.19
N SER A 602 -31.75 -16.93 88.24
CA SER A 602 -30.54 -17.64 88.67
C SER A 602 -30.30 -18.98 87.96
N ARG A 603 -31.14 -19.38 87.00
CA ARG A 603 -31.08 -20.69 86.34
C ARG A 603 -30.64 -20.57 84.89
N SER A 604 -29.64 -21.35 84.48
CA SER A 604 -29.18 -21.47 83.10
C SER A 604 -29.55 -22.83 82.49
N SER A 605 -29.67 -22.91 81.17
CA SER A 605 -29.67 -24.18 80.44
C SER A 605 -28.26 -24.77 80.39
N ARG A 606 -28.13 -26.03 79.94
CA ARG A 606 -26.84 -26.53 79.45
C ARG A 606 -26.37 -25.66 78.27
N LYS A 607 -25.05 -25.51 78.11
CA LYS A 607 -24.46 -24.92 76.90
C LYS A 607 -24.64 -25.90 75.73
N ALA A 608 -25.19 -25.42 74.63
CA ALA A 608 -25.02 -26.03 73.32
C ALA A 608 -23.74 -25.46 72.69
N THR A 609 -23.01 -26.30 71.96
CA THR A 609 -21.71 -25.94 71.35
C THR A 609 -21.73 -26.27 69.87
N THR A 610 -21.14 -25.42 69.04
CA THR A 610 -20.79 -25.73 67.65
C THR A 610 -19.45 -25.10 67.32
N GLU A 611 -18.69 -25.74 66.45
CA GLU A 611 -17.50 -25.17 65.83
C GLU A 611 -17.89 -24.45 64.52
N ALA A 612 -17.13 -23.42 64.15
CA ALA A 612 -17.27 -22.70 62.88
C ALA A 612 -15.91 -22.14 62.45
N GLU A 613 -15.49 -22.42 61.21
CA GLU A 613 -14.25 -21.90 60.63
C GLU A 613 -14.55 -20.71 59.69
N THR A 614 -13.67 -19.70 59.66
CA THR A 614 -13.84 -18.50 58.82
C THR A 614 -13.10 -18.59 57.48
N GLU A 615 -13.62 -17.94 56.43
CA GLU A 615 -12.96 -17.89 55.12
C GLU A 615 -11.64 -17.07 55.14
N ILE A 616 -10.75 -17.34 54.17
CA ILE A 616 -9.63 -16.46 53.81
C ILE A 616 -10.19 -15.13 53.27
N ASP A 617 -9.87 -14.00 53.89
CA ASP A 617 -10.30 -12.69 53.38
C ASP A 617 -9.56 -12.34 52.08
N ALA A 618 -10.26 -11.70 51.13
CA ALA A 618 -9.69 -11.40 49.83
C ALA A 618 -8.68 -10.23 49.87
N PRO A 619 -7.68 -10.19 48.98
CA PRO A 619 -6.80 -9.04 48.78
C PRO A 619 -7.58 -7.75 48.53
N LYS A 620 -7.06 -6.61 49.00
CA LYS A 620 -7.82 -5.34 49.02
C LYS A 620 -7.12 -4.28 48.18
N ASN A 621 -7.89 -3.30 47.70
CA ASN A 621 -7.38 -2.19 46.88
C ASN A 621 -6.62 -2.64 45.62
N LEU A 622 -7.06 -3.74 44.98
CA LEU A 622 -6.54 -4.17 43.68
C LEU A 622 -6.76 -3.08 42.63
N LYS A 623 -5.68 -2.52 42.08
CA LYS A 623 -5.75 -1.43 41.09
C LYS A 623 -4.55 -1.45 40.15
N THR A 624 -4.77 -0.97 38.93
CA THR A 624 -3.69 -0.68 37.96
C THR A 624 -3.15 0.74 38.16
N VAL A 625 -1.83 0.89 37.98
CA VAL A 625 -1.08 2.15 37.91
C VAL A 625 -0.11 2.08 36.72
N ASP A 626 0.49 3.22 36.35
CA ASP A 626 1.56 3.31 35.35
C ASP A 626 1.22 2.63 34.00
N VAL A 627 -0.02 2.80 33.54
CA VAL A 627 -0.53 2.22 32.29
C VAL A 627 0.08 2.93 31.07
N GLN A 628 0.69 2.15 30.19
CA GLN A 628 1.30 2.60 28.94
C GLN A 628 0.63 1.93 27.73
N THR A 629 1.29 1.93 26.57
CA THR A 629 0.80 1.29 25.33
C THR A 629 0.82 -0.23 25.40
N GLN A 630 1.85 -0.84 26.01
CA GLN A 630 2.05 -2.30 26.09
C GLN A 630 2.38 -2.83 27.48
N THR A 631 2.40 -1.97 28.50
CA THR A 631 2.76 -2.31 29.89
C THR A 631 1.84 -1.62 30.89
N SER A 632 1.79 -2.15 32.12
CA SER A 632 1.17 -1.49 33.28
C SER A 632 1.62 -2.15 34.58
N THR A 633 1.42 -1.52 35.74
CA THR A 633 1.69 -2.16 37.04
C THR A 633 0.39 -2.39 37.82
N ILE A 634 0.18 -3.61 38.31
CA ILE A 634 -0.91 -3.96 39.21
C ILE A 634 -0.41 -3.84 40.66
N THR A 635 -1.24 -3.34 41.56
CA THR A 635 -0.93 -3.17 42.99
C THR A 635 -2.11 -3.58 43.86
N TRP A 636 -1.84 -4.13 45.05
CA TRP A 636 -2.85 -4.57 46.01
C TRP A 636 -2.34 -4.46 47.46
N LYS A 637 -3.22 -4.70 48.42
CA LYS A 637 -2.92 -4.89 49.84
C LYS A 637 -3.21 -6.35 50.23
N ALA A 638 -2.26 -6.95 50.94
CA ALA A 638 -2.36 -8.31 51.46
C ALA A 638 -3.61 -8.51 52.35
N PRO A 639 -4.17 -9.73 52.41
CA PRO A 639 -5.24 -10.09 53.33
C PRO A 639 -4.75 -10.12 54.79
N ARG A 640 -5.67 -10.39 55.73
CA ARG A 640 -5.37 -10.58 57.15
C ARG A 640 -5.07 -12.04 57.50
N ALA A 641 -5.71 -12.98 56.81
CA ALA A 641 -5.34 -14.39 56.93
C ALA A 641 -3.88 -14.60 56.51
N ASN A 642 -3.16 -15.48 57.21
CA ASN A 642 -1.89 -16.01 56.72
C ASN A 642 -2.13 -16.78 55.40
N ILE A 643 -1.22 -16.71 54.44
CA ILE A 643 -1.38 -17.27 53.09
C ILE A 643 -0.04 -17.77 52.54
N ASP A 644 -0.11 -18.75 51.64
CA ASP A 644 1.07 -19.29 50.96
C ASP A 644 1.49 -18.37 49.79
N GLY A 645 0.50 -17.74 49.14
CA GLY A 645 0.71 -16.86 48.00
C GLY A 645 -0.59 -16.38 47.36
N TYR A 646 -0.45 -15.87 46.13
CA TYR A 646 -1.56 -15.40 45.31
C TYR A 646 -1.55 -16.06 43.92
N ILE A 647 -2.71 -16.05 43.25
CA ILE A 647 -2.84 -16.37 41.83
C ILE A 647 -3.38 -15.10 41.15
N LEU A 648 -2.55 -14.48 40.31
CA LEU A 648 -2.90 -13.35 39.46
C LEU A 648 -3.25 -13.90 38.06
N THR A 649 -4.41 -13.53 37.52
CA THR A 649 -4.74 -13.79 36.11
C THR A 649 -5.03 -12.49 35.37
N TYR A 650 -4.68 -12.40 34.09
CA TYR A 650 -5.08 -11.29 33.23
C TYR A 650 -5.38 -11.75 31.81
N ARG A 651 -6.39 -11.10 31.20
CA ARG A 651 -6.85 -11.39 29.83
C ARG A 651 -7.39 -10.13 29.16
N ALA A 652 -7.35 -10.08 27.83
CA ALA A 652 -8.11 -9.08 27.09
C ALA A 652 -9.61 -9.35 27.24
N GLU A 653 -10.41 -8.29 27.40
CA GLU A 653 -11.86 -8.38 27.65
C GLU A 653 -12.63 -9.00 26.47
N ASP A 654 -12.13 -8.82 25.25
CA ASP A 654 -12.67 -9.39 24.01
C ASP A 654 -12.14 -10.80 23.68
N GLY A 655 -11.33 -11.40 24.57
CA GLY A 655 -10.74 -12.71 24.35
C GLY A 655 -9.66 -12.77 23.25
N SER A 656 -9.21 -11.64 22.69
CA SER A 656 -8.22 -11.64 21.60
C SER A 656 -6.77 -11.96 22.03
N MET A 657 -6.57 -12.39 23.27
CA MET A 657 -5.30 -12.74 23.90
C MET A 657 -5.51 -13.97 24.77
N GLN A 658 -4.51 -14.85 24.87
CA GLN A 658 -4.53 -15.95 25.84
C GLN A 658 -4.59 -15.38 27.27
N THR A 659 -5.31 -16.06 28.17
CA THR A 659 -5.31 -15.69 29.60
C THR A 659 -3.97 -16.07 30.19
N VAL A 660 -3.27 -15.11 30.78
CA VAL A 660 -1.99 -15.34 31.45
C VAL A 660 -2.25 -15.49 32.95
N GLU A 661 -1.81 -16.61 33.52
CA GLU A 661 -1.81 -16.88 34.96
C GLU A 661 -0.39 -16.79 35.53
N LYS A 662 -0.26 -16.23 36.73
CA LYS A 662 0.99 -16.13 37.51
C LYS A 662 0.73 -16.41 38.99
N THR A 663 1.38 -17.43 39.51
CA THR A 663 1.50 -17.66 40.95
C THR A 663 2.52 -16.68 41.54
N LEU A 664 2.13 -15.95 42.58
CA LEU A 664 2.94 -14.93 43.26
C LEU A 664 3.14 -15.31 44.73
N THR A 665 4.25 -14.86 45.30
CA THR A 665 4.63 -15.11 46.69
C THR A 665 3.88 -14.22 47.68
N VAL A 666 3.77 -14.64 48.94
CA VAL A 666 3.12 -13.86 50.02
C VAL A 666 3.72 -12.46 50.23
N GLN A 667 4.99 -12.24 49.87
CA GLN A 667 5.65 -10.93 50.03
C GLN A 667 5.29 -9.91 48.93
N GLU A 668 4.71 -10.35 47.82
CA GLU A 668 4.38 -9.47 46.69
C GLU A 668 3.11 -8.65 46.94
N ASN A 669 3.19 -7.35 46.65
CA ASN A 669 2.08 -6.38 46.70
C ASN A 669 1.91 -5.59 45.39
N ARG A 670 2.74 -5.93 44.39
CA ARG A 670 2.75 -5.33 43.05
C ARG A 670 3.25 -6.34 42.02
N PHE A 671 2.81 -6.19 40.78
CA PHE A 671 3.30 -7.00 39.65
C PHE A 671 3.29 -6.17 38.37
N ALA A 672 4.34 -6.29 37.54
CA ALA A 672 4.45 -5.60 36.26
C ALA A 672 3.87 -6.46 35.13
N LEU A 673 2.84 -5.96 34.46
CA LEU A 673 2.28 -6.54 33.24
C LEU A 673 3.05 -6.02 32.03
N ALA A 674 3.45 -6.94 31.15
CA ALA A 674 4.12 -6.69 29.88
C ALA A 674 3.37 -7.39 28.74
N ASP A 675 3.85 -7.23 27.52
CA ASP A 675 3.33 -7.88 26.30
C ASP A 675 1.82 -7.62 26.05
N LEU A 676 1.32 -6.48 26.53
CA LEU A 676 -0.07 -6.07 26.33
C LEU A 676 -0.27 -5.51 24.92
N ALA A 677 -1.43 -5.76 24.34
CA ALA A 677 -1.85 -5.18 23.08
C ALA A 677 -2.30 -3.72 23.28
N MET A 678 -1.97 -2.86 22.32
CA MET A 678 -2.26 -1.42 22.37
C MET A 678 -3.74 -1.11 22.16
N GLY A 679 -4.29 -0.16 22.93
CA GLY A 679 -5.69 0.27 22.83
C GLY A 679 -6.72 -0.81 23.22
N LYS A 680 -6.34 -1.80 24.04
CA LYS A 680 -7.20 -2.91 24.47
C LYS A 680 -7.57 -2.78 25.95
N LYS A 681 -8.79 -3.18 26.28
CA LYS A 681 -9.26 -3.32 27.67
C LYS A 681 -8.88 -4.71 28.22
N TYR A 682 -8.29 -4.71 29.40
CA TYR A 682 -7.83 -5.88 30.12
C TYR A 682 -8.61 -6.05 31.42
N ILE A 683 -9.02 -7.29 31.70
CA ILE A 683 -9.55 -7.71 33.00
C ILE A 683 -8.41 -8.41 33.74
N VAL A 684 -8.23 -8.06 35.01
CA VAL A 684 -7.23 -8.64 35.91
C VAL A 684 -7.91 -9.15 37.16
N THR A 685 -7.64 -10.39 37.55
CA THR A 685 -8.16 -10.99 38.79
C THR A 685 -7.02 -11.39 39.72
N LEU A 686 -7.25 -11.32 41.03
CA LEU A 686 -6.32 -11.80 42.05
C LEU A 686 -7.08 -12.66 43.09
N ILE A 687 -6.48 -13.79 43.46
CA ILE A 687 -6.97 -14.73 44.47
C ILE A 687 -5.85 -14.99 45.47
N ALA A 688 -6.12 -14.98 46.77
CA ALA A 688 -5.16 -15.44 47.79
C ALA A 688 -5.43 -16.91 48.16
N TYR A 689 -4.39 -17.67 48.53
CA TYR A 689 -4.55 -19.09 48.84
C TYR A 689 -3.73 -19.59 50.04
N ARG A 690 -4.24 -20.64 50.69
CA ARG A 690 -3.52 -21.46 51.68
C ARG A 690 -3.90 -22.93 51.44
N GLY A 691 -2.95 -23.78 51.07
CA GLY A 691 -3.18 -25.18 50.68
C GLY A 691 -4.24 -25.30 49.56
N THR A 692 -5.35 -25.98 49.86
CA THR A 692 -6.51 -26.12 48.97
C THR A 692 -7.53 -24.97 49.09
N LYS A 693 -7.50 -24.18 50.17
CA LYS A 693 -8.42 -23.04 50.37
C LYS A 693 -8.08 -21.87 49.45
N ARG A 694 -9.09 -21.10 49.08
CA ARG A 694 -9.00 -19.90 48.21
C ARG A 694 -9.83 -18.77 48.82
N SER A 695 -9.36 -17.53 48.71
CA SER A 695 -10.21 -16.37 48.98
C SER A 695 -11.27 -16.21 47.90
N ARG A 696 -12.27 -15.36 48.15
CA ARG A 696 -13.08 -14.79 47.06
C ARG A 696 -12.17 -14.07 46.06
N VAL A 697 -12.54 -14.12 44.78
CA VAL A 697 -11.86 -13.43 43.69
C VAL A 697 -12.08 -11.92 43.83
N VAL A 698 -11.02 -11.13 43.63
CA VAL A 698 -11.14 -9.69 43.41
C VAL A 698 -10.64 -9.35 42.01
N GLU A 699 -11.32 -8.42 41.34
CA GLU A 699 -11.01 -8.03 39.97
C GLU A 699 -10.86 -6.52 39.80
N THR A 700 -10.19 -6.13 38.72
CA THR A 700 -10.10 -4.75 38.24
C THR A 700 -9.98 -4.76 36.72
N SER A 701 -10.25 -3.64 36.06
CA SER A 701 -10.01 -3.50 34.61
C SER A 701 -9.38 -2.16 34.26
N PHE A 702 -8.60 -2.16 33.18
CA PHE A 702 -7.93 -0.98 32.65
C PHE A 702 -7.83 -1.09 31.12
N SER A 703 -7.56 0.02 30.44
CA SER A 703 -7.28 0.02 29.00
C SER A 703 -5.88 0.52 28.73
N THR A 704 -5.10 -0.19 27.92
CA THR A 704 -3.79 0.31 27.46
C THR A 704 -3.94 1.58 26.63
N VAL A 705 -2.94 2.44 26.69
CA VAL A 705 -2.97 3.74 25.99
C VAL A 705 -3.03 3.52 24.48
N GLY A 706 -4.11 3.98 23.85
CA GLY A 706 -4.26 3.97 22.40
C GLY A 706 -3.49 5.11 21.73
N LEU A 707 -2.84 4.81 20.61
CA LEU A 707 -2.33 5.85 19.69
C LEU A 707 -3.50 6.61 19.07
N ALA A 708 -3.32 7.91 18.80
CA ALA A 708 -4.35 8.73 18.14
C ALA A 708 -4.66 8.25 16.72
N TYR A 709 -3.68 7.64 16.05
CA TYR A 709 -3.80 7.01 14.74
C TYR A 709 -3.13 5.62 14.77
N PRO A 710 -3.81 4.53 15.17
CA PRO A 710 -3.20 3.20 15.26
C PRO A 710 -2.72 2.64 13.92
N PHE A 711 -3.36 3.05 12.83
CA PHE A 711 -2.97 2.74 11.45
C PHE A 711 -2.79 4.06 10.69
N PRO A 712 -1.66 4.77 10.88
CA PRO A 712 -1.49 6.11 10.32
C PRO A 712 -1.42 6.05 8.80
N MET A 713 -2.24 6.85 8.11
CA MET A 713 -2.27 6.88 6.64
C MET A 713 -1.16 7.75 6.03
N ASP A 714 -0.52 8.59 6.83
CA ASP A 714 0.44 9.60 6.38
C ASP A 714 1.44 9.98 7.49
N CYS A 715 2.53 10.66 7.11
CA CYS A 715 3.55 11.12 8.05
C CYS A 715 3.04 12.17 9.06
N THR A 716 1.98 12.93 8.75
CA THR A 716 1.35 13.84 9.71
C THR A 716 0.65 13.07 10.84
N GLN A 717 0.06 11.91 10.56
CA GLN A 717 -0.52 11.01 11.56
C GLN A 717 0.55 10.30 12.40
N ILE A 718 1.65 9.86 11.77
CA ILE A 718 2.82 9.32 12.48
C ILE A 718 3.39 10.37 13.46
N MET A 719 3.52 11.62 13.02
CA MET A 719 3.97 12.75 13.85
C MET A 719 2.99 13.09 14.98
N ARG A 720 1.67 13.02 14.74
CA ARG A 720 0.64 13.21 15.77
C ARG A 720 0.60 12.10 16.82
N ASN A 721 1.14 10.91 16.53
CA ASN A 721 1.39 9.87 17.52
C ASN A 721 2.65 10.13 18.39
N GLY A 722 3.41 11.20 18.13
CA GLY A 722 4.59 11.60 18.91
C GLY A 722 5.94 11.32 18.25
N ASN A 723 5.97 10.73 17.05
CA ASN A 723 7.22 10.42 16.34
C ASN A 723 7.73 11.68 15.61
N MET A 724 8.74 12.35 16.18
CA MET A 724 9.26 13.63 15.69
C MET A 724 10.55 13.51 14.85
N GLU A 725 11.02 12.30 14.57
CA GLU A 725 12.28 12.02 13.86
C GLU A 725 12.03 11.77 12.37
N SER A 726 12.96 12.21 11.52
CA SER A 726 12.90 11.96 10.07
C SER A 726 13.54 10.61 9.73
N GLY A 727 12.85 9.77 8.96
CA GLY A 727 13.26 8.38 8.73
C GLY A 727 12.21 7.56 7.98
N VAL A 728 12.45 6.26 7.77
CA VAL A 728 11.50 5.36 7.08
C VAL A 728 10.44 4.84 8.05
N TYR A 729 9.17 5.02 7.70
CA TYR A 729 8.01 4.57 8.48
C TYR A 729 7.01 3.81 7.61
N THR A 730 6.19 2.96 8.24
CA THR A 730 5.08 2.27 7.59
C THR A 730 3.79 3.08 7.73
N ILE A 731 3.16 3.41 6.60
CA ILE A 731 1.81 3.97 6.52
C ILE A 731 0.80 2.96 5.98
N TYR A 732 -0.48 3.22 6.21
CA TYR A 732 -1.60 2.32 5.88
C TYR A 732 -2.54 2.97 4.86
N VAL A 733 -2.52 2.49 3.62
CA VAL A 733 -3.27 3.08 2.51
C VAL A 733 -4.77 2.89 2.74
N ASN A 734 -5.53 3.99 2.72
CA ASN A 734 -6.96 4.05 3.02
C ASN A 734 -7.34 3.43 4.39
N SER A 735 -6.49 3.62 5.41
CA SER A 735 -6.61 3.00 6.76
C SER A 735 -6.65 1.46 6.76
N ASN A 736 -6.36 0.79 5.66
CA ASN A 736 -6.46 -0.66 5.57
C ASN A 736 -5.20 -1.34 6.14
N ARG A 737 -5.37 -2.13 7.21
CA ARG A 737 -4.30 -2.87 7.88
C ARG A 737 -3.55 -3.86 6.96
N SER A 738 -4.17 -4.33 5.87
CA SER A 738 -3.52 -5.22 4.88
C SER A 738 -2.85 -4.49 3.71
N ARG A 739 -2.95 -3.16 3.62
CA ARG A 739 -2.31 -2.34 2.57
C ARG A 739 -1.30 -1.37 3.16
N THR A 740 -0.21 -1.94 3.69
CA THR A 740 0.95 -1.19 4.16
C THR A 740 1.78 -0.65 3.00
N MET A 741 2.45 0.48 3.24
CA MET A 741 3.48 1.03 2.35
C MET A 741 4.57 1.67 3.21
N GLN A 742 5.83 1.42 2.89
CA GLN A 742 6.95 2.13 3.52
C GLN A 742 7.18 3.46 2.79
N VAL A 743 7.39 4.52 3.56
CA VAL A 743 7.72 5.86 3.06
C VAL A 743 8.77 6.50 3.94
N TYR A 744 9.60 7.37 3.37
CA TYR A 744 10.47 8.23 4.18
C TYR A 744 9.66 9.44 4.66
N CYS A 745 9.56 9.65 5.96
CA CYS A 745 8.95 10.83 6.54
C CYS A 745 9.99 11.91 6.84
N ASP A 746 9.73 13.14 6.43
CA ASP A 746 10.42 14.33 6.92
C ASP A 746 9.54 15.02 7.99
N MET A 747 9.95 14.89 9.24
CA MET A 747 9.30 15.46 10.42
C MET A 747 9.89 16.81 10.83
N THR A 748 10.90 17.28 10.10
CA THR A 748 11.74 18.43 10.46
C THR A 748 11.46 19.68 9.63
N THR A 749 11.29 19.53 8.31
CA THR A 749 11.11 20.66 7.39
C THR A 749 9.71 21.26 7.50
N ASP A 750 9.60 22.60 7.56
CA ASP A 750 8.33 23.36 7.56
C ASP A 750 7.25 22.82 8.54
N GLY A 751 7.68 22.42 9.74
CA GLY A 751 6.79 21.86 10.77
C GLY A 751 6.38 20.39 10.57
N GLY A 752 7.06 19.67 9.66
CA GLY A 752 7.06 18.21 9.57
C GLY A 752 5.80 17.57 8.98
N GLY A 753 5.71 16.25 9.14
CA GLY A 753 4.60 15.43 8.68
C GLY A 753 4.57 15.20 7.17
N TRP A 754 5.70 15.39 6.47
CA TRP A 754 5.83 15.19 5.03
C TRP A 754 6.17 13.75 4.67
N ILE A 755 5.49 13.19 3.68
CA ILE A 755 5.87 11.98 2.96
C ILE A 755 6.90 12.40 1.90
N VAL A 756 8.20 12.21 2.14
CA VAL A 756 9.22 12.30 1.09
C VAL A 756 8.97 11.18 0.11
N PHE A 757 9.07 11.51 -1.18
CA PHE A 757 8.55 10.64 -2.21
C PHE A 757 9.52 10.54 -3.40
N GLN A 758 10.12 11.61 -3.92
CA GLN A 758 11.43 11.53 -4.60
C GLN A 758 12.55 12.05 -3.73
N ARG A 759 13.75 11.48 -3.92
CA ARG A 759 15.04 12.08 -3.58
C ARG A 759 16.05 11.84 -4.71
N ARG A 760 16.88 12.85 -5.01
CA ARG A 760 18.15 12.80 -5.76
C ARG A 760 19.20 13.50 -4.90
N ASN A 761 20.34 12.86 -4.68
CA ASN A 761 21.38 13.35 -3.77
C ASN A 761 22.73 12.62 -3.91
N THR A 762 22.81 11.52 -4.66
CA THR A 762 24.04 10.72 -4.80
C THR A 762 24.35 10.29 -6.24
N GLY A 763 23.38 10.36 -7.15
CA GLY A 763 23.54 9.96 -8.55
C GLY A 763 23.74 8.46 -8.78
N LYS A 764 23.52 7.62 -7.76
CA LYS A 764 23.70 6.15 -7.84
C LYS A 764 22.62 5.50 -8.71
N PHE A 765 21.40 6.03 -8.70
CA PHE A 765 20.29 5.46 -9.43
C PHE A 765 20.02 6.24 -10.72
N ASP A 766 19.92 5.50 -11.83
CA ASP A 766 19.42 6.07 -13.08
C ASP A 766 17.90 6.27 -13.01
N PHE A 767 17.44 7.45 -13.46
CA PHE A 767 16.03 7.86 -13.55
C PHE A 767 15.53 7.91 -15.01
N MET A 768 16.35 7.55 -16.00
CA MET A 768 15.95 7.36 -17.40
C MET A 768 15.18 6.03 -17.60
N ARG A 769 14.10 5.85 -16.83
CA ARG A 769 13.34 4.61 -16.70
C ARG A 769 12.12 4.52 -17.62
N ARG A 770 11.69 3.28 -17.86
CA ARG A 770 10.51 2.92 -18.65
C ARG A 770 9.19 3.12 -17.87
N TRP A 771 8.08 3.23 -18.59
CA TRP A 771 6.73 3.45 -18.04
C TRP A 771 6.36 2.46 -16.93
N ARG A 772 6.65 1.18 -17.16
CA ARG A 772 6.38 0.09 -16.19
C ARG A 772 7.21 0.21 -14.90
N GLU A 773 8.44 0.73 -14.97
CA GLU A 773 9.29 0.96 -13.79
C GLU A 773 8.77 2.16 -12.98
N TYR A 774 8.41 3.25 -13.65
CA TYR A 774 7.80 4.42 -13.00
C TYR A 774 6.45 4.11 -12.34
N MET A 775 5.64 3.22 -12.91
CA MET A 775 4.41 2.73 -12.27
C MET A 775 4.66 1.83 -11.03
N LYS A 776 5.79 1.12 -10.99
CA LYS A 776 6.14 0.23 -9.88
C LYS A 776 6.87 0.94 -8.73
N GLY A 777 7.62 2.00 -9.06
CA GLY A 777 8.59 2.62 -8.17
C GLY A 777 9.94 1.88 -8.22
N PHE A 778 11.00 2.61 -7.93
CA PHE A 778 12.39 2.13 -7.91
C PHE A 778 13.23 2.99 -6.95
N GLY A 779 14.43 2.49 -6.61
CA GLY A 779 15.36 3.16 -5.69
C GLY A 779 15.30 2.64 -4.25
N GLU A 780 15.93 3.37 -3.32
CA GLU A 780 16.00 3.04 -1.89
C GLU A 780 15.52 4.25 -1.07
N LEU A 781 14.59 4.05 -0.13
CA LEU A 781 13.92 5.14 0.62
C LEU A 781 14.88 6.00 1.48
N THR A 782 16.07 5.47 1.77
CA THR A 782 17.18 6.09 2.49
C THR A 782 18.13 6.89 1.60
N ASP A 783 18.14 6.62 0.29
CA ASP A 783 19.02 7.22 -0.72
C ASP A 783 18.15 7.85 -1.82
N GLU A 784 18.24 7.43 -3.10
CA GLU A 784 17.44 7.98 -4.21
C GLU A 784 16.22 7.10 -4.56
N PHE A 785 15.04 7.70 -4.79
CA PHE A 785 13.74 7.06 -5.09
C PHE A 785 12.73 8.07 -5.72
N TRP A 786 11.44 7.75 -6.00
CA TRP A 786 10.53 8.55 -6.88
C TRP A 786 9.09 8.93 -6.37
N LEU A 787 8.70 10.24 -6.49
CA LEU A 787 7.37 10.96 -6.53
C LEU A 787 7.60 12.54 -6.40
N VAL A 788 6.97 13.59 -5.77
CA VAL A 788 5.69 13.98 -5.09
C VAL A 788 5.51 15.44 -4.40
N ARG A 789 6.49 16.38 -4.17
CA ARG A 789 6.45 17.92 -4.11
C ARG A 789 7.76 18.68 -3.63
N PHE A 790 8.21 19.73 -4.32
CA PHE A 790 9.64 20.12 -4.55
C PHE A 790 10.44 20.93 -3.50
N ASP A 791 11.58 20.39 -3.02
CA ASP A 791 12.73 21.08 -2.39
C ASP A 791 13.99 20.85 -3.25
N LEU A 792 14.90 21.83 -3.36
CA LEU A 792 16.02 21.84 -4.34
C LEU A 792 17.35 22.33 -3.73
N GLY A 793 18.48 21.90 -4.30
CA GLY A 793 19.81 22.29 -3.83
C GLY A 793 20.94 22.23 -4.85
N LEU A 794 21.97 23.03 -4.56
CA LEU A 794 23.24 23.06 -5.27
C LEU A 794 24.34 23.51 -4.28
N GLY A 795 25.33 22.67 -4.01
CA GLY A 795 26.38 22.92 -3.01
C GLY A 795 25.78 23.12 -1.62
N SER A 796 26.04 24.27 -1.01
CA SER A 796 25.43 24.70 0.26
C SER A 796 24.10 25.46 0.09
N GLU A 797 23.73 25.87 -1.12
CA GLU A 797 22.47 26.59 -1.35
C GLU A 797 21.27 25.65 -1.36
N ARG A 798 20.16 26.05 -0.74
CA ARG A 798 18.88 25.33 -0.77
C ARG A 798 17.74 26.30 -1.06
N THR A 799 16.82 25.88 -1.90
CA THR A 799 15.63 26.65 -2.32
C THR A 799 14.41 25.75 -2.40
N TYR A 800 13.20 26.30 -2.42
CA TYR A 800 11.98 25.50 -2.41
C TYR A 800 10.86 26.05 -3.29
N ALA A 801 9.99 25.15 -3.75
CA ALA A 801 8.74 25.45 -4.44
C ALA A 801 7.57 24.67 -3.82
N VAL A 802 6.62 25.39 -3.23
CA VAL A 802 5.35 24.85 -2.73
C VAL A 802 4.26 25.16 -3.75
N TYR A 803 3.38 24.18 -3.97
CA TYR A 803 2.11 24.38 -4.68
C TYR A 803 0.99 23.97 -3.73
N ASP A 804 -0.03 24.80 -3.54
CA ASP A 804 -1.06 24.60 -2.50
C ASP A 804 -2.00 23.40 -2.75
N ASN A 805 -2.01 22.91 -3.99
CA ASN A 805 -2.66 21.67 -4.42
C ASN A 805 -1.70 20.91 -5.34
N PHE A 806 -1.70 19.58 -5.24
CA PHE A 806 -1.00 18.67 -6.15
C PHE A 806 -1.82 17.38 -6.29
N LYS A 807 -2.17 17.03 -7.53
CA LYS A 807 -2.95 15.83 -7.87
C LYS A 807 -2.42 15.24 -9.18
N LEU A 808 -2.50 13.92 -9.30
CA LEU A 808 -2.25 13.17 -10.53
C LEU A 808 -3.52 12.41 -10.90
N ALA A 809 -3.86 12.37 -12.18
CA ALA A 809 -4.90 11.50 -12.69
C ALA A 809 -4.47 10.01 -12.64
N PRO A 810 -5.39 9.04 -12.78
CA PRO A 810 -5.04 7.62 -12.87
C PRO A 810 -4.13 7.29 -14.07
N SER A 811 -3.54 6.10 -14.07
CA SER A 811 -2.70 5.59 -15.19
C SER A 811 -3.44 5.58 -16.54
N LYS A 812 -4.76 5.31 -16.54
CA LYS A 812 -5.65 5.43 -17.72
C LYS A 812 -5.70 6.85 -18.32
N GLN A 813 -5.27 7.86 -17.57
CA GLN A 813 -5.10 9.26 -18.01
C GLN A 813 -3.62 9.70 -17.89
N LYS A 814 -2.67 8.76 -18.08
CA LYS A 814 -1.22 9.00 -18.17
C LYS A 814 -0.63 9.90 -17.06
N PHE A 815 -1.14 9.74 -15.83
CA PHE A 815 -0.76 10.52 -14.65
C PHE A 815 -0.82 12.05 -14.84
N LYS A 816 -1.79 12.53 -15.63
CA LYS A 816 -1.99 13.96 -15.94
C LYS A 816 -1.92 14.85 -14.69
N LEU A 817 -1.06 15.85 -14.74
CA LEU A 817 -0.74 16.74 -13.63
C LEU A 817 -1.88 17.75 -13.37
N THR A 818 -2.17 18.01 -12.11
CA THR A 818 -3.02 19.13 -11.67
C THR A 818 -2.47 19.74 -10.39
N ILE A 819 -1.83 20.89 -10.51
CA ILE A 819 -1.30 21.68 -9.38
C ILE A 819 -2.16 22.92 -9.09
N GLY A 820 -1.92 23.55 -7.93
CA GLY A 820 -2.50 24.83 -7.53
C GLY A 820 -1.50 25.98 -7.55
N ASN A 821 -1.69 26.96 -6.68
CA ASN A 821 -0.93 28.21 -6.67
C ASN A 821 0.50 28.00 -6.16
N TYR A 822 1.48 28.57 -6.86
CA TYR A 822 2.90 28.57 -6.47
C TYR A 822 3.20 29.51 -5.29
N LYS A 823 4.11 29.07 -4.41
CA LYS A 823 4.83 29.91 -3.44
C LYS A 823 6.23 29.33 -3.18
N GLY A 824 7.27 30.15 -3.29
CA GLY A 824 8.63 29.73 -2.97
C GLY A 824 9.69 30.75 -3.39
N ASN A 825 10.96 30.37 -3.24
CA ASN A 825 12.13 31.14 -3.68
C ASN A 825 12.90 30.48 -4.85
N ALA A 826 12.39 29.37 -5.41
CA ALA A 826 12.98 28.67 -6.55
C ALA A 826 12.50 29.17 -7.93
N GLY A 827 11.49 30.06 -7.94
CA GLY A 827 10.70 30.37 -9.14
C GLY A 827 9.73 29.24 -9.52
N ASP A 828 8.70 29.58 -10.30
CA ASP A 828 7.65 28.63 -10.71
C ASP A 828 8.01 27.95 -12.03
N ALA A 829 8.44 26.69 -11.96
CA ALA A 829 8.67 25.86 -13.13
C ALA A 829 7.49 24.94 -13.49
N MET A 830 6.56 24.65 -12.56
CA MET A 830 5.56 23.61 -12.76
C MET A 830 4.24 24.12 -13.34
N THR A 831 3.90 25.41 -13.18
CA THR A 831 2.67 25.98 -13.77
C THR A 831 2.70 25.93 -15.30
N TYR A 832 3.89 25.98 -15.91
CA TYR A 832 4.07 25.68 -17.34
C TYR A 832 3.55 24.28 -17.69
N HIS A 833 3.93 23.27 -16.90
CA HIS A 833 3.58 21.85 -17.02
C HIS A 833 2.14 21.51 -16.57
N GLN A 834 1.34 22.50 -16.13
CA GLN A 834 -0.05 22.29 -15.72
C GLN A 834 -0.87 21.61 -16.82
N GLY A 835 -1.54 20.51 -16.46
CA GLY A 835 -2.32 19.68 -17.37
C GLY A 835 -1.52 18.79 -18.32
N GLY A 836 -0.18 18.74 -18.21
CA GLY A 836 0.65 17.79 -18.96
C GLY A 836 0.47 16.35 -18.47
N SER A 837 0.57 15.39 -19.39
CA SER A 837 0.71 13.96 -19.06
C SER A 837 2.17 13.67 -18.71
N PHE A 838 2.44 12.55 -18.04
CA PHE A 838 3.82 12.11 -17.78
C PHE A 838 4.36 11.40 -19.03
N SER A 839 5.50 11.82 -19.58
CA SER A 839 6.21 11.13 -20.68
C SER A 839 7.39 10.34 -20.14
N THR A 840 7.59 9.12 -20.65
CA THR A 840 8.80 8.29 -20.44
C THR A 840 9.47 7.99 -21.78
N VAL A 841 10.69 7.45 -21.75
CA VAL A 841 11.47 7.11 -22.96
C VAL A 841 10.79 6.09 -23.89
N ASP A 842 9.81 5.35 -23.36
CA ASP A 842 9.02 4.31 -24.03
C ASP A 842 7.51 4.63 -24.09
N SER A 843 7.08 5.77 -23.57
CA SER A 843 5.71 6.27 -23.69
C SER A 843 5.76 7.79 -23.78
N ASP A 844 5.83 8.29 -25.01
CA ASP A 844 5.59 9.71 -25.28
C ASP A 844 4.13 10.05 -24.98
N ASN A 845 3.89 11.14 -24.25
CA ASN A 845 2.55 11.66 -23.93
C ASN A 845 2.52 13.20 -23.89
N ASP A 846 3.53 13.88 -24.43
CA ASP A 846 3.59 15.36 -24.45
C ASP A 846 3.18 15.93 -25.82
N ILE A 847 3.44 17.21 -26.07
CA ILE A 847 2.98 17.93 -27.29
C ILE A 847 4.12 18.45 -28.17
N ALA A 848 5.35 17.99 -27.95
CA ALA A 848 6.45 18.26 -28.86
C ALA A 848 6.38 17.39 -30.13
N VAL A 849 7.25 17.66 -31.11
CA VAL A 849 7.36 16.87 -32.36
C VAL A 849 8.12 15.55 -32.14
N GLY A 850 8.75 15.36 -30.98
CA GLY A 850 9.39 14.11 -30.57
C GLY A 850 9.73 14.08 -29.09
N ASN A 851 9.88 12.86 -28.57
CA ASN A 851 9.87 12.53 -27.14
C ASN A 851 10.86 13.37 -26.30
N CYS A 852 10.29 14.24 -25.45
CA CYS A 852 11.06 15.11 -24.57
C CYS A 852 11.78 14.34 -23.44
N ALA A 853 11.25 13.19 -22.99
CA ALA A 853 11.90 12.37 -21.97
C ALA A 853 13.16 11.65 -22.47
N LEU A 854 13.16 11.26 -23.76
CA LEU A 854 14.35 10.75 -24.45
C LEU A 854 15.38 11.88 -24.63
N THR A 855 14.94 13.03 -25.11
CA THR A 855 15.77 14.21 -25.38
C THR A 855 16.43 14.77 -24.11
N HIS A 856 15.70 14.81 -23.00
CA HIS A 856 16.15 15.37 -21.71
C HIS A 856 16.58 14.31 -20.68
N GLN A 857 16.76 13.06 -21.11
CA GLN A 857 17.35 11.96 -20.32
C GLN A 857 16.67 11.73 -18.96
N GLY A 858 15.33 11.83 -18.91
CA GLY A 858 14.54 11.66 -17.69
C GLY A 858 13.05 11.84 -17.95
N ALA A 859 12.19 11.14 -17.20
CA ALA A 859 10.75 11.21 -17.40
C ALA A 859 10.12 12.38 -16.61
N TRP A 860 9.20 13.13 -17.24
CA TRP A 860 8.57 14.29 -16.61
C TRP A 860 7.18 14.57 -17.17
N TRP A 861 6.45 15.52 -16.55
CA TRP A 861 5.19 16.05 -17.07
C TRP A 861 5.43 17.08 -18.18
N TYR A 862 6.17 16.70 -19.23
CA TYR A 862 6.50 17.62 -20.32
C TYR A 862 5.24 18.17 -21.02
N LYS A 863 5.41 19.36 -21.60
CA LYS A 863 4.38 20.01 -22.40
C LYS A 863 4.91 20.19 -23.80
N ASN A 864 5.54 21.31 -24.13
CA ASN A 864 6.39 21.39 -25.31
C ASN A 864 7.86 21.34 -24.83
N CYS A 865 8.28 20.13 -24.44
CA CYS A 865 9.50 19.89 -23.68
C CYS A 865 9.56 20.72 -22.37
N HIS A 866 10.77 21.10 -21.91
CA HIS A 866 11.03 21.29 -20.49
C HIS A 866 11.17 22.75 -20.01
N LEU A 867 10.81 22.95 -18.75
CA LEU A 867 11.16 24.11 -17.91
C LEU A 867 11.73 23.66 -16.54
N ALA A 868 11.43 22.42 -16.15
CA ALA A 868 12.22 21.65 -15.17
C ALA A 868 12.28 20.18 -15.61
N ASN A 869 13.26 19.45 -15.07
CA ASN A 869 13.33 17.99 -15.10
C ASN A 869 14.17 17.50 -13.91
N LEU A 870 13.53 17.10 -12.80
CA LEU A 870 14.26 16.58 -11.64
C LEU A 870 14.60 15.08 -11.74
N ASN A 871 14.17 14.44 -12.82
CA ASN A 871 14.47 13.06 -13.16
C ASN A 871 15.59 12.95 -14.22
N GLY A 872 16.20 14.08 -14.61
CA GLY A 872 17.32 14.12 -15.55
C GLY A 872 18.58 13.41 -15.03
N ARG A 873 19.59 13.36 -15.89
CA ARG A 873 20.83 12.61 -15.66
C ARG A 873 21.70 13.33 -14.63
N PHE A 874 22.00 12.66 -13.51
CA PHE A 874 22.64 13.32 -12.36
C PHE A 874 24.04 13.83 -12.72
N GLY A 875 24.30 15.11 -12.46
CA GLY A 875 25.58 15.78 -12.76
C GLY A 875 25.81 16.15 -14.23
N ASP A 876 24.84 15.90 -15.14
CA ASP A 876 25.01 16.18 -16.57
C ASP A 876 24.73 17.66 -16.89
N ASN A 877 25.80 18.45 -17.08
CA ASN A 877 25.68 19.89 -17.35
C ASN A 877 25.43 20.24 -18.82
N ARG A 878 25.20 19.25 -19.69
CA ARG A 878 24.77 19.51 -21.08
C ARG A 878 23.36 20.09 -21.10
N HIS A 879 23.12 20.98 -22.05
CA HIS A 879 21.88 21.75 -22.14
C HIS A 879 20.64 20.87 -22.03
N SER A 880 19.87 21.06 -20.95
CA SER A 880 18.61 20.37 -20.68
C SER A 880 18.71 18.86 -20.40
N MET A 881 19.90 18.31 -20.09
CA MET A 881 20.09 16.87 -19.84
C MET A 881 20.22 16.52 -18.35
N GLY A 882 20.60 17.50 -17.52
CA GLY A 882 20.79 17.35 -16.07
C GLY A 882 19.51 17.38 -15.23
N VAL A 883 19.65 17.15 -13.92
CA VAL A 883 18.60 17.43 -12.92
C VAL A 883 18.42 18.94 -12.83
N ASN A 884 17.34 19.51 -13.36
CA ASN A 884 17.26 20.97 -13.55
C ASN A 884 15.93 21.63 -13.16
N TRP A 885 16.01 22.94 -12.94
CA TRP A 885 14.91 23.84 -12.61
C TRP A 885 15.26 25.24 -13.16
N GLU A 886 14.73 25.57 -14.34
CA GLU A 886 15.15 26.75 -15.11
C GLU A 886 15.10 28.07 -14.32
N PRO A 887 14.02 28.40 -13.57
CA PRO A 887 13.89 29.70 -12.91
C PRO A 887 14.87 29.97 -11.77
N TRP A 888 15.74 29.00 -11.42
CA TRP A 888 16.77 29.16 -10.39
C TRP A 888 18.21 29.02 -10.90
N LYS A 889 18.50 28.04 -11.77
CA LYS A 889 19.87 27.75 -12.27
C LYS A 889 19.94 27.52 -13.79
N GLY A 890 18.85 27.74 -14.52
CA GLY A 890 18.79 27.54 -15.97
C GLY A 890 18.90 26.07 -16.40
N HIS A 891 19.30 25.87 -17.66
CA HIS A 891 19.36 24.54 -18.31
C HIS A 891 20.78 23.93 -18.42
N LEU A 892 21.82 24.66 -18.01
CA LEU A 892 23.24 24.30 -18.19
C LEU A 892 23.94 23.86 -16.89
N GLN A 893 23.17 23.64 -15.83
CA GLN A 893 23.68 23.24 -14.52
C GLN A 893 22.76 22.18 -13.92
N SER A 894 23.29 20.97 -13.71
CA SER A 894 22.62 19.95 -12.90
C SER A 894 22.68 20.38 -11.43
N LEU A 895 21.53 20.28 -10.76
CA LEU A 895 21.43 20.29 -9.32
C LEU A 895 22.09 19.03 -8.74
N ASP A 896 22.68 19.15 -7.55
CA ASP A 896 23.22 18.03 -6.77
C ASP A 896 22.24 17.51 -5.72
N PHE A 897 21.11 18.19 -5.54
CA PHE A 897 20.06 17.81 -4.61
C PHE A 897 18.67 18.18 -5.13
N ALA A 898 17.76 17.22 -5.08
CA ALA A 898 16.33 17.43 -5.27
C ALA A 898 15.54 16.47 -4.37
N GLU A 899 14.45 16.96 -3.77
CA GLU A 899 13.47 16.13 -3.08
C GLU A 899 12.06 16.54 -3.47
N ILE A 900 11.13 15.59 -3.48
CA ILE A 900 9.77 15.85 -3.93
C ILE A 900 8.83 15.11 -2.91
N LYS A 901 8.27 15.82 -1.91
CA LYS A 901 7.54 15.40 -0.68
C LYS A 901 6.09 15.94 -0.51
N ILE A 902 5.04 15.10 -0.32
CA ILE A 902 3.64 15.56 -0.05
C ILE A 902 3.26 15.60 1.45
N ARG A 903 2.29 16.47 1.82
CA ARG A 903 1.48 16.32 3.05
C ARG A 903 0.04 16.87 2.88
N PRO A 904 -0.93 16.45 3.72
CA PRO A 904 -2.29 17.01 3.71
C PRO A 904 -2.34 18.50 4.07
N VAL A 905 -3.20 19.26 3.36
CA VAL A 905 -3.46 20.68 3.67
C VAL A 905 -4.07 20.81 5.07
N GLY A 906 -3.53 21.72 5.89
CA GLY A 906 -3.92 21.89 7.29
C GLY A 906 -3.19 21.00 8.30
N ALA A 907 -2.17 20.24 7.89
CA ALA A 907 -1.29 19.49 8.79
C ALA A 907 -0.63 20.41 9.85
N ALA A 908 0.07 21.45 9.39
CA ALA A 908 0.76 22.44 10.23
C ALA A 908 -0.18 23.60 10.62
N GLY A 909 -1.04 23.41 11.64
CA GLY A 909 -2.02 24.46 11.96
C GLY A 909 -2.94 24.34 13.17
N ARG A 910 -2.67 23.51 14.20
CA ARG A 910 -3.57 23.48 15.40
C ARG A 910 -2.94 23.38 16.81
N GLN A 911 -1.61 23.43 16.95
CA GLN A 911 -0.99 23.60 18.27
C GLN A 911 -1.06 25.07 18.76
N LYS A 912 -2.22 25.49 19.32
CA LYS A 912 -2.38 26.57 20.34
C LYS A 912 -3.85 26.99 20.59
N ARG A 913 -4.82 26.07 20.80
CA ARG A 913 -6.16 26.48 21.31
C ARG A 913 -7.09 25.44 21.98
N SER A 914 -6.59 24.53 22.84
CA SER A 914 -7.48 23.76 23.76
C SER A 914 -6.76 23.07 24.94
N LEU A 915 -6.04 23.80 25.80
CA LEU A 915 -5.49 23.24 27.05
C LEU A 915 -5.58 24.23 28.24
N LYS A 916 -6.81 24.70 28.52
CA LYS A 916 -7.19 25.30 29.82
C LYS A 916 -8.64 24.90 30.14
N ARG A 917 -8.86 24.34 31.34
CA ARG A 917 -10.10 23.67 31.82
C ARG A 917 -10.42 22.41 31.00
N ARG A 918 -10.79 21.27 31.61
CA ARG A 918 -11.35 21.07 32.96
C ARG A 918 -10.45 20.20 33.84
N VAL A 919 -10.24 20.64 35.09
CA VAL A 919 -10.11 19.72 36.22
C VAL A 919 -11.50 19.63 36.85
N ALA A 920 -12.00 18.42 36.97
CA ALA A 920 -13.02 17.97 37.91
C ALA A 920 -12.45 16.65 38.45
N VAL A 921 -12.34 16.38 39.76
CA VAL A 921 -13.37 16.54 40.80
C VAL A 921 -14.61 15.74 40.42
N TYR A 922 -14.45 14.42 40.39
CA TYR A 922 -14.95 13.55 41.46
C TYR A 922 -13.92 12.47 41.77
#